data_AF-A0A8S1WDA1-F1
#
_entry.id   AF-A0A8S1WDA1-F1
#
_cell.length_a   1.000
_cell.length_b   1.000
_cell.length_c   1.000
_cell.angle_alpha   90.00
_cell.angle_beta   90.00
_cell.angle_gamma   90.00
#
_symmetry.space_group_name_H-M   'P 1'
#
loop_
_entity.id
_entity.type
_entity.pdbx_description
1 polymer ?
#
loop_
_entity_poly.entity_id
_entity_poly.type
_entity_poly.pdbx_seq_one_letter_code
_entity_poly.pdbx_strand_id
1 'polypeptide(L)'
;MILNGQGSLLYIDSDLIVLDNTEFFQNSAFVFDTLKKFLRWGLTGEIFLEDLQKLYISTSRGGNGNFQARQIILNKILLYNSISIQGAAFVMKMIEDGNIQIKDSHFQNLQAKLTESSQGGAFHIQSQSLYLRIDVINTIFLDISSRTGGSIFYIIPSTKLFNISLLNSTFENIFSIQGGLIYIEKSIHQLQIVQMNKCNLSQNLDQFYAFINSLQDVTNKELTTLTQEYSLIHCFDCQFQIIDLYVTDYPPTPLFQLYGSANLKNISLYNVTFSNQLMLFSPVRQSDQIIFHNLDFSNCTQIQITEINIPSKRNANLLNNSLSATCNESLIDAPPTIISFNESFSNINQIAFLETLLSQIQSSIIAMILFQFTDQYQQQKIQLSDINLQNNKCSKCSYGLLNFQNSKQISIIIGKIAITNSNCGKNGCISFISQDNRLLSSQDFNSSLANSTIRIEDLQCINNQAQYGGCLFIQNQIISIIQSLIAGNKAVYGGAFFTKGVNSTLISENLVITNNSAQFGSGIYSEDNLNRNVKGIEIIDNQGLNQIEEHPQQLYLQIIKDQMMKPTIIQNSKNGQKSQIIGKDGQNTIIHIPTGISLSEYRKFEQEKNRYNYQTMQMRLYAVNSQLEIVRNLTNTYCELQINNVNSRLEQNLSLSKNKIYFNQSTFSYNLDDLIFYIPSDSNQTFEFNIKCNSIYIPIINNKNNLIEGYHQNYVLSLLIKPNKCQMGEYSQSIEDYCHQCIVDQKQYSVILGATSCQIVDDQKIQEITQAQIYLKKGYWRRKVTAPTIDLCLNNQQNCIGGWGVGNDLCQQGYIGALCEQCDYYNERGGGNYEREGFFECQICQNDDLQQLFNFVITVLMQKCYQFKICMPTSNDQLFVQKKTLIYSFKYQAVQSTFSIKFFQVGRSTYGLDHKNYIVLFSNYQLYIRIIFCIF
;
A
#
# COMPACT_ATOMS: atom_id res chain seq x y z
N MET A 1 -30.85 -27.12 -52.33
CA MET A 1 -30.31 -27.69 -53.61
C MET A 1 -28.78 -27.63 -53.57
N ILE A 2 -28.04 -28.63 -54.10
CA ILE A 2 -26.55 -28.61 -54.10
C ILE A 2 -26.03 -28.12 -55.46
N LEU A 3 -25.29 -27.00 -55.46
CA LEU A 3 -24.69 -26.42 -56.66
C LEU A 3 -23.20 -26.80 -56.75
N ASN A 4 -22.87 -27.65 -57.72
CA ASN A 4 -21.49 -28.07 -58.01
C ASN A 4 -20.86 -27.20 -59.12
N GLY A 5 -20.93 -25.89 -58.93
CA GLY A 5 -20.28 -24.88 -59.76
C GLY A 5 -20.35 -23.51 -59.06
N GLN A 6 -19.62 -22.52 -59.56
CA GLN A 6 -19.48 -21.20 -58.90
C GLN A 6 -20.74 -20.33 -58.84
N GLY A 7 -21.84 -20.77 -59.49
CA GLY A 7 -23.12 -20.07 -59.50
C GLY A 7 -23.95 -20.32 -58.24
N SER A 8 -24.68 -19.29 -57.83
CA SER A 8 -25.71 -19.28 -56.79
C SER A 8 -27.10 -19.68 -57.35
N LEU A 9 -28.12 -19.80 -56.50
CA LEU A 9 -29.52 -20.00 -56.96
C LEU A 9 -30.05 -18.80 -57.75
N LEU A 10 -29.71 -17.58 -57.32
CA LEU A 10 -30.08 -16.33 -57.98
C LEU A 10 -28.82 -15.60 -58.45
N TYR A 11 -28.78 -15.18 -59.72
CA TYR A 11 -27.83 -14.19 -60.22
C TYR A 11 -28.63 -13.00 -60.74
N ILE A 12 -28.40 -11.81 -60.16
CA ILE A 12 -29.17 -10.60 -60.48
C ILE A 12 -28.22 -9.43 -60.63
N ASP A 13 -28.32 -8.73 -61.77
CA ASP A 13 -27.60 -7.50 -62.08
C ASP A 13 -28.64 -6.40 -62.38
N SER A 14 -28.74 -5.39 -61.51
CA SER A 14 -29.80 -4.37 -61.54
C SER A 14 -29.46 -3.18 -60.63
N ASP A 15 -29.78 -1.95 -61.04
CA ASP A 15 -29.65 -0.74 -60.20
C ASP A 15 -30.26 -0.91 -58.80
N LEU A 16 -31.42 -1.57 -58.73
CA LEU A 16 -32.16 -1.86 -57.50
C LEU A 16 -32.57 -3.34 -57.46
N ILE A 17 -32.31 -3.98 -56.33
CA ILE A 17 -32.79 -5.33 -55.99
C ILE A 17 -33.61 -5.22 -54.71
N VAL A 18 -34.83 -5.78 -54.72
CA VAL A 18 -35.70 -5.88 -53.55
C VAL A 18 -36.13 -7.34 -53.40
N LEU A 19 -35.81 -7.94 -52.25
CA LEU A 19 -36.41 -9.18 -51.78
C LEU A 19 -37.25 -8.83 -50.55
N ASP A 20 -38.54 -9.19 -50.58
CA ASP A 20 -39.49 -9.00 -49.49
C ASP A 20 -40.16 -10.33 -49.16
N ASN A 21 -40.34 -10.64 -47.87
CA ASN A 21 -41.05 -11.81 -47.37
C ASN A 21 -40.62 -13.12 -48.08
N THR A 22 -39.30 -13.36 -48.17
CA THR A 22 -38.71 -14.44 -48.97
C THR A 22 -37.98 -15.45 -48.08
N GLU A 23 -38.26 -16.74 -48.28
CA GLU A 23 -37.71 -17.83 -47.47
C GLU A 23 -36.71 -18.70 -48.27
N PHE A 24 -35.67 -19.19 -47.59
CA PHE A 24 -34.57 -19.95 -48.16
C PHE A 24 -34.11 -21.05 -47.17
N PHE A 25 -34.14 -22.32 -47.58
CA PHE A 25 -33.83 -23.47 -46.72
C PHE A 25 -32.87 -24.46 -47.39
N GLN A 26 -31.88 -24.98 -46.65
CA GLN A 26 -31.06 -26.13 -47.04
C GLN A 26 -30.37 -25.96 -48.43
N ASN A 27 -29.76 -24.79 -48.62
CA ASN A 27 -29.17 -24.37 -49.88
C ASN A 27 -27.65 -24.54 -49.88
N SER A 28 -27.18 -25.26 -50.90
CA SER A 28 -25.84 -25.86 -51.00
C SER A 28 -25.39 -26.75 -49.81
N ALA A 29 -26.28 -27.01 -48.85
CA ALA A 29 -26.09 -27.96 -47.76
C ALA A 29 -26.31 -29.42 -48.19
N PHE A 30 -25.55 -30.35 -47.60
CA PHE A 30 -25.70 -31.78 -47.79
C PHE A 30 -26.81 -32.34 -46.89
N VAL A 31 -27.89 -32.87 -47.49
CA VAL A 31 -29.02 -33.46 -46.76
C VAL A 31 -29.16 -34.93 -47.15
N PHE A 32 -28.67 -35.82 -46.30
CA PHE A 32 -28.65 -37.27 -46.56
C PHE A 32 -30.04 -37.84 -46.85
N ASP A 33 -31.08 -37.42 -46.12
CA ASP A 33 -32.45 -37.90 -46.31
C ASP A 33 -33.04 -37.58 -47.70
N THR A 34 -32.57 -36.51 -48.31
CA THR A 34 -32.93 -36.12 -49.69
C THR A 34 -32.12 -36.93 -50.70
N LEU A 35 -30.81 -37.10 -50.46
CA LEU A 35 -29.89 -37.74 -51.40
C LEU A 35 -29.98 -39.27 -51.41
N LYS A 36 -30.29 -39.93 -50.29
CA LYS A 36 -30.29 -41.40 -50.17
C LYS A 36 -31.23 -42.12 -51.16
N LYS A 37 -32.26 -41.43 -51.66
CA LYS A 37 -33.18 -41.93 -52.70
C LYS A 37 -32.57 -41.96 -54.11
N PHE A 38 -31.40 -41.34 -54.30
CA PHE A 38 -30.68 -41.22 -55.58
C PHE A 38 -29.25 -41.81 -55.50
N LEU A 39 -28.74 -42.05 -54.29
CA LEU A 39 -27.46 -42.70 -54.05
C LEU A 39 -27.58 -44.21 -54.29
N ARG A 40 -26.89 -44.72 -55.32
CA ARG A 40 -26.64 -46.16 -55.44
C ARG A 40 -25.52 -46.55 -54.48
N TRP A 41 -25.78 -47.50 -53.60
CA TRP A 41 -24.85 -47.92 -52.56
C TRP A 41 -23.99 -49.08 -53.06
N GLY A 42 -22.71 -48.78 -53.33
CA GLY A 42 -21.73 -49.77 -53.81
C GLY A 42 -20.37 -49.61 -53.11
N LEU A 43 -20.35 -48.98 -51.95
CA LEU A 43 -19.14 -48.69 -51.17
C LEU A 43 -19.01 -49.73 -50.04
N THR A 44 -17.83 -50.33 -49.90
CA THR A 44 -17.56 -51.42 -48.95
C THR A 44 -16.77 -50.93 -47.74
N GLY A 45 -17.38 -50.92 -46.56
CA GLY A 45 -16.76 -50.54 -45.29
C GLY A 45 -17.75 -49.86 -44.34
N GLU A 46 -17.29 -49.47 -43.16
CA GLU A 46 -17.98 -48.46 -42.35
C GLU A 46 -17.79 -47.08 -43.00
N ILE A 47 -18.87 -46.34 -43.19
CA ILE A 47 -18.89 -45.05 -43.90
C ILE A 47 -19.77 -44.11 -43.10
N PHE A 48 -19.24 -42.93 -42.80
CA PHE A 48 -19.90 -41.97 -41.94
C PHE A 48 -20.50 -40.81 -42.75
N LEU A 49 -21.42 -40.07 -42.14
CA LEU A 49 -22.10 -38.93 -42.77
C LEU A 49 -21.10 -37.91 -43.34
N GLU A 50 -20.01 -37.69 -42.60
CA GLU A 50 -18.95 -36.71 -42.84
C GLU A 50 -18.08 -37.12 -44.04
N ASP A 51 -17.91 -38.42 -44.28
CA ASP A 51 -17.20 -38.94 -45.46
C ASP A 51 -18.02 -38.74 -46.73
N LEU A 52 -19.35 -38.86 -46.67
CA LEU A 52 -20.22 -38.45 -47.77
C LEU A 52 -20.18 -36.94 -47.97
N GLN A 53 -20.22 -36.13 -46.90
CA GLN A 53 -20.15 -34.67 -47.00
C GLN A 53 -18.86 -34.20 -47.71
N LYS A 54 -17.71 -34.83 -47.43
CA LYS A 54 -16.42 -34.57 -48.13
C LYS A 54 -16.49 -34.81 -49.64
N LEU A 55 -17.36 -35.71 -50.12
CA LEU A 55 -17.55 -35.98 -51.55
C LEU A 55 -18.48 -34.97 -52.24
N TYR A 56 -19.38 -34.32 -51.50
CA TYR A 56 -20.40 -33.39 -52.01
C TYR A 56 -20.10 -31.93 -51.64
N ILE A 57 -18.85 -31.50 -51.84
CA ILE A 57 -18.41 -30.12 -51.65
C ILE A 57 -19.17 -29.19 -52.59
N SER A 58 -19.96 -28.25 -52.03
CA SER A 58 -20.44 -27.11 -52.81
C SER A 58 -19.26 -26.23 -53.25
N THR A 59 -19.27 -25.86 -54.53
CA THR A 59 -18.31 -24.93 -55.12
C THR A 59 -18.95 -23.58 -55.46
N SER A 60 -20.18 -23.33 -55.01
CA SER A 60 -20.85 -22.04 -55.15
C SER A 60 -20.09 -20.93 -54.44
N ARG A 61 -20.09 -19.72 -55.04
CA ARG A 61 -19.68 -18.50 -54.33
C ARG A 61 -20.74 -18.15 -53.29
N GLY A 62 -21.85 -17.51 -53.68
CA GLY A 62 -22.98 -17.20 -52.78
C GLY A 62 -23.94 -18.37 -52.58
N GLY A 63 -24.36 -18.63 -51.35
CA GLY A 63 -25.23 -19.78 -51.03
C GLY A 63 -26.63 -19.67 -51.67
N ASN A 64 -27.23 -18.47 -51.63
CA ASN A 64 -28.58 -18.23 -52.17
C ASN A 64 -28.59 -17.22 -53.33
N GLY A 65 -27.66 -16.26 -53.36
CA GLY A 65 -27.62 -15.27 -54.44
C GLY A 65 -26.27 -14.58 -54.61
N ASN A 66 -26.02 -14.17 -55.86
CA ASN A 66 -24.93 -13.32 -56.30
C ASN A 66 -25.58 -12.07 -56.91
N PHE A 67 -25.46 -10.93 -56.24
CA PHE A 67 -26.14 -9.68 -56.60
C PHE A 67 -25.14 -8.61 -57.02
N GLN A 68 -25.41 -7.92 -58.13
CA GLN A 68 -24.71 -6.70 -58.53
C GLN A 68 -25.73 -5.56 -58.60
N ALA A 69 -25.54 -4.50 -57.79
CA ALA A 69 -26.50 -3.41 -57.67
C ALA A 69 -25.94 -2.13 -57.05
N ARG A 70 -26.64 -1.01 -57.26
CA ARG A 70 -26.43 0.22 -56.47
C ARG A 70 -27.21 0.14 -55.15
N GLN A 71 -28.42 -0.42 -55.17
CA GLN A 71 -29.24 -0.59 -53.97
C GLN A 71 -29.77 -2.02 -53.82
N ILE A 72 -29.62 -2.59 -52.62
CA ILE A 72 -30.15 -3.92 -52.25
C ILE A 72 -31.03 -3.75 -51.01
N ILE A 73 -32.28 -4.21 -51.06
CA ILE A 73 -33.20 -4.24 -49.93
C ILE A 73 -33.60 -5.69 -49.66
N LEU A 74 -33.32 -6.15 -48.44
CA LEU A 74 -33.67 -7.46 -47.90
C LEU A 74 -34.65 -7.23 -46.74
N ASN A 75 -35.92 -7.53 -46.94
CA ASN A 75 -36.99 -7.31 -45.96
C ASN A 75 -37.68 -8.63 -45.62
N LYS A 76 -37.82 -8.96 -44.34
CA LYS A 76 -38.44 -10.22 -43.88
C LYS A 76 -37.87 -11.46 -44.59
N ILE A 77 -36.54 -11.52 -44.68
CA ILE A 77 -35.84 -12.68 -45.23
C ILE A 77 -35.69 -13.72 -44.14
N LEU A 78 -36.01 -14.97 -44.46
CA LEU A 78 -35.91 -16.11 -43.56
C LEU A 78 -34.95 -17.14 -44.18
N LEU A 79 -33.76 -17.33 -43.61
CA LEU A 79 -32.68 -18.05 -44.27
C LEU A 79 -32.01 -19.05 -43.32
N TYR A 80 -32.13 -20.34 -43.63
CA TYR A 80 -31.73 -21.46 -42.77
C TYR A 80 -30.84 -22.50 -43.46
N ASN A 81 -29.84 -22.99 -42.73
CA ASN A 81 -29.03 -24.16 -43.12
C ASN A 81 -28.37 -23.97 -44.51
N SER A 82 -27.56 -22.93 -44.68
CA SER A 82 -26.96 -22.59 -45.97
C SER A 82 -25.44 -22.68 -45.92
N ILE A 83 -24.82 -23.22 -46.97
CA ILE A 83 -23.37 -23.43 -47.05
C ILE A 83 -22.83 -22.91 -48.38
N SER A 84 -21.71 -22.17 -48.38
CA SER A 84 -21.05 -21.74 -49.62
C SER A 84 -19.54 -21.47 -49.42
N ILE A 85 -18.81 -21.02 -50.45
CA ILE A 85 -17.43 -20.55 -50.26
C ILE A 85 -17.40 -19.07 -49.81
N GLN A 86 -18.33 -18.24 -50.27
CA GLN A 86 -18.35 -16.78 -50.04
C GLN A 86 -19.77 -16.27 -49.80
N GLY A 87 -20.15 -15.90 -48.58
CA GLY A 87 -21.50 -15.41 -48.26
C GLY A 87 -22.58 -16.50 -48.40
N ALA A 88 -22.76 -17.32 -47.37
CA ALA A 88 -23.74 -18.40 -47.39
C ALA A 88 -25.19 -17.91 -47.48
N ALA A 89 -25.48 -16.66 -47.10
CA ALA A 89 -26.66 -15.96 -47.60
C ALA A 89 -26.38 -15.45 -49.03
N PHE A 90 -25.63 -14.35 -49.17
CA PHE A 90 -25.45 -13.65 -50.45
C PHE A 90 -24.04 -13.10 -50.67
N VAL A 91 -23.54 -13.18 -51.91
CA VAL A 91 -22.47 -12.31 -52.42
C VAL A 91 -23.11 -11.04 -52.96
N MET A 92 -22.58 -9.88 -52.58
CA MET A 92 -23.07 -8.58 -53.05
C MET A 92 -21.91 -7.78 -53.65
N LYS A 93 -22.08 -7.26 -54.87
CA LYS A 93 -21.13 -6.37 -55.54
C LYS A 93 -21.78 -5.01 -55.76
N MET A 94 -21.32 -4.02 -55.00
CA MET A 94 -21.93 -2.69 -54.97
C MET A 94 -21.28 -1.77 -56.01
N ILE A 95 -22.12 -1.15 -56.84
CA ILE A 95 -21.72 -0.17 -57.88
C ILE A 95 -22.12 1.26 -57.49
N GLU A 96 -21.43 2.24 -58.08
CA GLU A 96 -21.63 3.70 -57.89
C GLU A 96 -21.59 4.19 -56.44
N ASP A 97 -22.74 4.19 -55.75
CA ASP A 97 -22.95 4.61 -54.36
C ASP A 97 -23.85 3.56 -53.69
N GLY A 98 -23.22 2.60 -53.03
CA GLY A 98 -23.85 1.38 -52.54
C GLY A 98 -24.74 1.61 -51.32
N ASN A 99 -25.98 1.12 -51.37
CA ASN A 99 -26.90 1.11 -50.24
C ASN A 99 -27.50 -0.29 -50.01
N ILE A 100 -27.08 -0.97 -48.96
CA ILE A 100 -27.64 -2.27 -48.53
C ILE A 100 -28.54 -2.02 -47.32
N GLN A 101 -29.78 -2.54 -47.36
CA GLN A 101 -30.70 -2.49 -46.22
C GLN A 101 -31.21 -3.90 -45.90
N ILE A 102 -31.09 -4.32 -44.64
CA ILE A 102 -31.56 -5.61 -44.11
C ILE A 102 -32.53 -5.32 -42.97
N LYS A 103 -33.76 -5.82 -43.04
CA LYS A 103 -34.86 -5.44 -42.12
C LYS A 103 -35.72 -6.62 -41.73
N ASP A 104 -36.13 -6.68 -40.48
CA ASP A 104 -37.12 -7.64 -39.93
C ASP A 104 -36.81 -9.11 -40.29
N SER A 105 -35.52 -9.46 -40.43
CA SER A 105 -35.06 -10.71 -41.06
C SER A 105 -34.40 -11.67 -40.05
N HIS A 106 -34.28 -12.95 -40.41
CA HIS A 106 -33.69 -13.99 -39.56
C HIS A 106 -32.79 -14.92 -40.39
N PHE A 107 -31.54 -15.05 -39.94
CA PHE A 107 -30.47 -15.81 -40.57
C PHE A 107 -29.90 -16.82 -39.56
N GLN A 108 -30.05 -18.12 -39.78
CA GLN A 108 -29.58 -19.15 -38.83
C GLN A 108 -28.87 -20.35 -39.48
N ASN A 109 -27.82 -20.85 -38.82
CA ASN A 109 -27.00 -21.98 -39.24
C ASN A 109 -26.41 -21.78 -40.65
N LEU A 110 -25.58 -20.74 -40.77
CA LEU A 110 -25.01 -20.29 -42.04
C LEU A 110 -23.49 -20.43 -42.01
N GLN A 111 -22.92 -21.12 -42.99
CA GLN A 111 -21.50 -21.44 -43.00
C GLN A 111 -20.82 -21.12 -44.33
N ALA A 112 -19.87 -20.18 -44.31
CA ALA A 112 -18.81 -20.18 -45.32
C ALA A 112 -17.87 -21.35 -44.99
N LYS A 113 -17.69 -22.25 -45.95
CA LYS A 113 -16.93 -23.50 -45.83
C LYS A 113 -15.58 -23.28 -45.13
N LEU A 114 -15.15 -24.19 -44.26
CA LEU A 114 -13.97 -23.95 -43.41
C LEU A 114 -12.61 -24.22 -44.11
N THR A 115 -12.48 -23.78 -45.36
CA THR A 115 -11.26 -23.82 -46.19
C THR A 115 -10.64 -22.44 -46.37
N GLU A 116 -9.32 -22.35 -46.61
CA GLU A 116 -8.55 -21.08 -46.66
C GLU A 116 -9.15 -19.98 -47.57
N SER A 117 -9.77 -20.36 -48.70
CA SER A 117 -10.33 -19.42 -49.68
C SER A 117 -11.71 -18.86 -49.34
N SER A 118 -12.18 -18.98 -48.08
CA SER A 118 -13.60 -18.85 -47.74
C SER A 118 -13.85 -17.72 -46.74
N GLN A 119 -14.76 -16.82 -47.10
CA GLN A 119 -14.84 -15.45 -46.58
C GLN A 119 -16.29 -14.97 -46.46
N GLY A 120 -16.66 -14.32 -45.36
CA GLY A 120 -18.03 -13.84 -45.11
C GLY A 120 -19.02 -14.98 -44.89
N GLY A 121 -19.29 -15.36 -43.64
CA GLY A 121 -20.20 -16.46 -43.31
C GLY A 121 -21.62 -16.24 -43.83
N ALA A 122 -22.24 -15.10 -43.51
CA ALA A 122 -23.53 -14.70 -44.07
C ALA A 122 -23.36 -13.93 -45.40
N PHE A 123 -22.62 -12.81 -45.39
CA PHE A 123 -22.51 -11.91 -46.53
C PHE A 123 -21.06 -11.62 -46.93
N HIS A 124 -20.82 -11.66 -48.23
CA HIS A 124 -19.55 -11.31 -48.85
C HIS A 124 -19.74 -10.08 -49.76
N ILE A 125 -19.32 -8.90 -49.28
CA ILE A 125 -19.62 -7.60 -49.90
C ILE A 125 -18.36 -7.03 -50.56
N GLN A 126 -18.42 -6.84 -51.89
CA GLN A 126 -17.38 -6.16 -52.67
C GLN A 126 -17.85 -4.76 -53.06
N SER A 127 -17.11 -3.72 -52.65
CA SER A 127 -17.46 -2.34 -52.97
C SER A 127 -16.60 -1.80 -54.12
N GLN A 128 -17.23 -1.43 -55.22
CA GLN A 128 -16.62 -0.60 -56.28
C GLN A 128 -17.08 0.87 -56.20
N SER A 129 -17.85 1.21 -55.17
CA SER A 129 -18.52 2.51 -55.03
C SER A 129 -17.60 3.63 -54.56
N LEU A 130 -18.08 4.88 -54.52
CA LEU A 130 -17.44 5.92 -53.70
C LEU A 130 -17.96 5.91 -52.26
N TYR A 131 -19.27 5.76 -52.08
CA TYR A 131 -19.88 5.67 -50.76
C TYR A 131 -20.52 4.28 -50.60
N LEU A 132 -20.40 3.64 -49.43
CA LEU A 132 -21.13 2.40 -49.11
C LEU A 132 -21.81 2.51 -47.75
N ARG A 133 -23.12 2.32 -47.74
CA ARG A 133 -23.98 2.27 -46.57
C ARG A 133 -24.58 0.88 -46.39
N ILE A 134 -24.60 0.40 -45.14
CA ILE A 134 -25.25 -0.84 -44.74
C ILE A 134 -26.15 -0.55 -43.53
N ASP A 135 -27.47 -0.60 -43.70
CA ASP A 135 -28.44 -0.54 -42.59
C ASP A 135 -28.93 -1.96 -42.26
N VAL A 136 -28.86 -2.36 -40.99
CA VAL A 136 -29.39 -3.63 -40.48
C VAL A 136 -30.33 -3.31 -39.33
N ILE A 137 -31.59 -3.74 -39.42
CA ILE A 137 -32.66 -3.32 -38.50
C ILE A 137 -33.50 -4.53 -38.09
N ASN A 138 -33.82 -4.69 -36.81
CA ASN A 138 -34.72 -5.73 -36.30
C ASN A 138 -34.34 -7.15 -36.75
N THR A 139 -33.04 -7.41 -36.96
CA THR A 139 -32.57 -8.63 -37.65
C THR A 139 -31.83 -9.55 -36.69
N ILE A 140 -32.10 -10.85 -36.78
CA ILE A 140 -31.51 -11.88 -35.92
C ILE A 140 -30.50 -12.72 -36.72
N PHE A 141 -29.33 -12.95 -36.14
CA PHE A 141 -28.28 -13.82 -36.68
C PHE A 141 -27.87 -14.85 -35.64
N LEU A 142 -28.03 -16.14 -35.93
CA LEU A 142 -27.71 -17.26 -35.03
C LEU A 142 -26.80 -18.27 -35.75
N ASP A 143 -25.83 -18.84 -35.03
CA ASP A 143 -25.04 -20.00 -35.47
C ASP A 143 -24.38 -19.78 -36.84
N ILE A 144 -23.61 -18.68 -36.97
CA ILE A 144 -22.96 -18.29 -38.23
C ILE A 144 -21.46 -18.48 -38.10
N SER A 145 -20.85 -19.12 -39.11
CA SER A 145 -19.40 -19.34 -39.16
C SER A 145 -18.76 -19.03 -40.52
N SER A 146 -17.50 -18.61 -40.47
CA SER A 146 -16.60 -18.56 -41.61
C SER A 146 -15.20 -18.99 -41.18
N ARG A 147 -14.33 -19.38 -42.13
CA ARG A 147 -12.90 -19.53 -41.80
C ARG A 147 -12.26 -18.16 -41.59
N THR A 148 -12.34 -17.29 -42.59
CA THR A 148 -11.65 -15.99 -42.60
C THR A 148 -12.61 -14.85 -42.91
N GLY A 149 -12.15 -13.62 -42.64
CA GLY A 149 -12.82 -12.36 -42.95
C GLY A 149 -14.34 -12.35 -42.68
N GLY A 150 -14.76 -12.15 -41.43
CA GLY A 150 -16.15 -11.86 -41.09
C GLY A 150 -17.03 -13.11 -41.05
N SER A 151 -17.70 -13.36 -39.92
CA SER A 151 -18.77 -14.35 -39.89
C SER A 151 -20.09 -13.78 -40.42
N ILE A 152 -20.51 -12.56 -40.05
CA ILE A 152 -21.69 -11.95 -40.68
C ILE A 152 -21.28 -11.16 -41.93
N PHE A 153 -20.37 -10.19 -41.79
CA PHE A 153 -19.98 -9.31 -42.88
C PHE A 153 -18.48 -9.39 -43.18
N TYR A 154 -18.15 -9.90 -44.36
CA TYR A 154 -16.90 -9.57 -45.05
C TYR A 154 -17.14 -8.36 -45.94
N ILE A 155 -16.35 -7.30 -45.75
CA ILE A 155 -16.36 -6.14 -46.63
C ILE A 155 -14.96 -5.95 -47.25
N ILE A 156 -14.90 -6.00 -48.58
CA ILE A 156 -13.81 -5.41 -49.36
C ILE A 156 -14.25 -3.97 -49.69
N PRO A 157 -13.76 -2.95 -48.94
CA PRO A 157 -14.23 -1.57 -49.07
C PRO A 157 -13.62 -0.87 -50.29
N SER A 158 -14.18 0.29 -50.61
CA SER A 158 -13.67 1.20 -51.63
C SER A 158 -12.89 2.38 -51.00
N THR A 159 -12.66 3.45 -51.75
CA THR A 159 -11.60 4.45 -51.47
C THR A 159 -12.06 5.77 -50.82
N LYS A 160 -13.33 5.88 -50.40
CA LYS A 160 -13.86 7.06 -49.68
C LYS A 160 -14.60 6.72 -48.39
N LEU A 161 -15.94 6.78 -48.35
CA LEU A 161 -16.68 6.68 -47.08
C LEU A 161 -17.49 5.40 -46.95
N PHE A 162 -17.51 4.90 -45.71
CA PHE A 162 -18.20 3.66 -45.33
C PHE A 162 -19.02 3.89 -44.06
N ASN A 163 -20.26 3.39 -44.02
CA ASN A 163 -21.14 3.50 -42.87
C ASN A 163 -21.95 2.21 -42.64
N ILE A 164 -21.77 1.57 -41.49
CA ILE A 164 -22.64 0.47 -41.01
C ILE A 164 -23.52 0.98 -39.87
N SER A 165 -24.82 0.70 -39.92
CA SER A 165 -25.76 0.92 -38.83
C SER A 165 -26.46 -0.39 -38.45
N LEU A 166 -26.26 -0.87 -37.22
CA LEU A 166 -26.89 -2.08 -36.67
C LEU A 166 -27.89 -1.66 -35.58
N LEU A 167 -29.18 -1.90 -35.79
CA LEU A 167 -30.27 -1.36 -35.00
C LEU A 167 -31.22 -2.47 -34.51
N ASN A 168 -31.41 -2.60 -33.20
CA ASN A 168 -32.36 -3.56 -32.59
C ASN A 168 -32.12 -5.02 -33.06
N SER A 169 -30.87 -5.47 -33.04
CA SER A 169 -30.43 -6.74 -33.63
C SER A 169 -29.78 -7.68 -32.62
N THR A 170 -29.99 -8.99 -32.80
CA THR A 170 -29.43 -10.06 -31.96
C THR A 170 -28.39 -10.85 -32.74
N PHE A 171 -27.26 -11.14 -32.08
CA PHE A 171 -26.11 -11.85 -32.65
C PHE A 171 -25.69 -12.99 -31.73
N GLU A 172 -25.93 -14.25 -32.14
CA GLU A 172 -25.63 -15.45 -31.36
C GLU A 172 -24.70 -16.42 -32.11
N ASN A 173 -23.66 -16.93 -31.44
CA ASN A 173 -22.74 -17.95 -31.96
C ASN A 173 -22.16 -17.58 -33.36
N ILE A 174 -21.36 -16.51 -33.39
CA ILE A 174 -20.91 -15.79 -34.59
C ILE A 174 -19.37 -15.84 -34.67
N PHE A 175 -18.82 -16.87 -35.34
CA PHE A 175 -17.41 -17.22 -35.21
C PHE A 175 -16.60 -17.15 -36.53
N SER A 176 -15.35 -16.66 -36.42
CA SER A 176 -14.37 -16.58 -37.51
C SER A 176 -12.95 -16.58 -36.94
N ILE A 177 -11.92 -16.86 -37.76
CA ILE A 177 -10.50 -16.61 -37.39
C ILE A 177 -10.20 -15.09 -37.44
N GLN A 178 -10.98 -14.31 -38.20
CA GLN A 178 -10.72 -12.90 -38.49
C GLN A 178 -12.01 -12.07 -38.49
N GLY A 179 -12.27 -11.36 -37.39
CA GLY A 179 -13.48 -10.54 -37.23
C GLY A 179 -14.72 -11.41 -37.08
N GLY A 180 -15.23 -11.56 -35.86
CA GLY A 180 -16.43 -12.36 -35.61
C GLY A 180 -17.65 -11.81 -36.35
N LEU A 181 -18.14 -10.63 -35.97
CA LEU A 181 -19.33 -10.03 -36.57
C LEU A 181 -19.02 -9.27 -37.87
N ILE A 182 -17.98 -8.42 -37.86
CA ILE A 182 -17.56 -7.61 -39.02
C ILE A 182 -16.04 -7.76 -39.22
N TYR A 183 -15.64 -7.95 -40.48
CA TYR A 183 -14.28 -7.75 -40.95
C TYR A 183 -14.28 -6.85 -42.19
N ILE A 184 -13.46 -5.80 -42.14
CA ILE A 184 -13.28 -4.83 -43.24
C ILE A 184 -11.81 -4.92 -43.67
N GLU A 185 -11.55 -5.14 -44.96
CA GLU A 185 -10.17 -5.13 -45.45
C GLU A 185 -9.55 -3.73 -45.34
N LYS A 186 -8.21 -3.68 -45.21
CA LYS A 186 -7.49 -2.43 -44.96
C LYS A 186 -7.48 -1.50 -46.18
N SER A 187 -8.52 -0.67 -46.29
CA SER A 187 -8.56 0.50 -47.18
C SER A 187 -7.43 1.48 -46.87
N ILE A 188 -6.84 2.09 -47.89
CA ILE A 188 -5.66 2.95 -47.70
C ILE A 188 -6.02 4.30 -47.04
N HIS A 189 -7.19 4.89 -47.33
CA HIS A 189 -7.60 6.21 -46.81
C HIS A 189 -9.12 6.38 -46.62
N GLN A 190 -9.48 7.42 -45.84
CA GLN A 190 -10.81 7.97 -45.51
C GLN A 190 -11.63 7.25 -44.41
N LEU A 191 -12.64 7.97 -43.91
CA LEU A 191 -13.32 7.72 -42.63
C LEU A 191 -14.37 6.61 -42.76
N GLN A 192 -14.22 5.57 -41.93
CA GLN A 192 -15.22 4.55 -41.71
C GLN A 192 -16.08 4.89 -40.49
N ILE A 193 -17.39 4.67 -40.55
CA ILE A 193 -18.33 4.84 -39.44
C ILE A 193 -19.02 3.49 -39.17
N VAL A 194 -19.10 3.09 -37.91
CA VAL A 194 -19.88 1.91 -37.49
C VAL A 194 -20.70 2.28 -36.25
N GLN A 195 -22.00 2.06 -36.34
CA GLN A 195 -22.99 2.39 -35.32
C GLN A 195 -23.72 1.13 -34.86
N MET A 196 -23.87 0.93 -33.55
CA MET A 196 -24.74 -0.10 -32.96
C MET A 196 -25.73 0.56 -32.00
N ASN A 197 -26.99 0.15 -32.04
CA ASN A 197 -28.05 0.69 -31.21
C ASN A 197 -29.03 -0.41 -30.79
N LYS A 198 -29.19 -0.67 -29.48
CA LYS A 198 -30.09 -1.71 -28.93
C LYS A 198 -29.74 -3.11 -29.43
N CYS A 199 -28.45 -3.46 -29.38
CA CYS A 199 -27.97 -4.75 -29.86
C CYS A 199 -27.80 -5.74 -28.71
N ASN A 200 -28.12 -7.01 -28.95
CA ASN A 200 -27.89 -8.12 -28.05
C ASN A 200 -26.82 -9.05 -28.62
N LEU A 201 -25.91 -9.50 -27.78
CA LEU A 201 -24.80 -10.38 -28.13
C LEU A 201 -24.65 -11.51 -27.11
N SER A 202 -24.70 -12.75 -27.56
CA SER A 202 -24.37 -13.93 -26.74
C SER A 202 -23.55 -14.92 -27.57
N GLN A 203 -22.64 -15.68 -26.97
CA GLN A 203 -21.64 -16.44 -27.73
C GLN A 203 -21.22 -17.69 -26.95
N ASN A 204 -21.98 -18.77 -27.08
CA ASN A 204 -21.81 -19.95 -26.23
C ASN A 204 -20.40 -20.58 -26.35
N LEU A 205 -19.79 -20.90 -25.20
CA LEU A 205 -18.43 -21.42 -25.12
C LEU A 205 -18.24 -22.80 -25.78
N ASP A 206 -19.22 -23.69 -25.63
CA ASP A 206 -19.19 -25.02 -26.25
C ASP A 206 -19.34 -24.91 -27.78
N GLN A 207 -20.16 -23.96 -28.25
CA GLN A 207 -20.27 -23.64 -29.68
C GLN A 207 -18.98 -23.01 -30.24
N PHE A 208 -18.27 -22.19 -29.46
CA PHE A 208 -16.94 -21.70 -29.84
C PHE A 208 -15.93 -22.86 -29.94
N TYR A 209 -15.95 -23.82 -29.01
CA TYR A 209 -15.12 -25.02 -29.13
C TYR A 209 -15.51 -25.92 -30.30
N ALA A 210 -16.81 -26.08 -30.60
CA ALA A 210 -17.28 -26.80 -31.78
C ALA A 210 -16.80 -26.13 -33.08
N PHE A 211 -16.87 -24.80 -33.17
CA PHE A 211 -16.28 -24.04 -34.28
C PHE A 211 -14.77 -24.31 -34.42
N ILE A 212 -14.00 -24.19 -33.34
CA ILE A 212 -12.55 -24.47 -33.38
C ILE A 212 -12.25 -25.91 -33.79
N ASN A 213 -13.02 -26.90 -33.30
CA ASN A 213 -12.87 -28.31 -33.68
C ASN A 213 -13.28 -28.60 -35.13
N SER A 214 -14.11 -27.74 -35.75
CA SER A 214 -14.48 -27.87 -37.16
C SER A 214 -13.43 -27.30 -38.13
N LEU A 215 -12.41 -26.60 -37.64
CA LEU A 215 -11.28 -26.11 -38.45
C LEU A 215 -10.28 -27.23 -38.76
N GLN A 216 -10.11 -27.53 -40.05
CA GLN A 216 -9.10 -28.46 -40.55
C GLN A 216 -7.80 -27.72 -40.86
N ASP A 217 -6.63 -28.33 -40.59
CA ASP A 217 -5.31 -27.81 -40.93
C ASP A 217 -5.11 -26.31 -40.61
N VAL A 218 -5.20 -25.94 -39.33
CA VAL A 218 -4.99 -24.56 -38.88
C VAL A 218 -3.51 -24.20 -38.91
N THR A 219 -3.17 -23.13 -39.63
CA THR A 219 -1.78 -22.66 -39.77
C THR A 219 -1.31 -21.87 -38.55
N ASN A 220 0.01 -21.83 -38.32
CA ASN A 220 0.62 -20.97 -37.28
C ASN A 220 0.26 -19.48 -37.45
N LYS A 221 -0.02 -19.02 -38.68
CA LYS A 221 -0.49 -17.65 -38.94
C LYS A 221 -1.91 -17.45 -38.42
N GLU A 222 -2.83 -18.36 -38.73
CA GLU A 222 -4.22 -18.31 -38.24
C GLU A 222 -4.29 -18.43 -36.72
N LEU A 223 -3.45 -19.26 -36.11
CA LEU A 223 -3.28 -19.35 -34.66
C LEU A 223 -2.79 -18.03 -34.03
N THR A 224 -1.81 -17.36 -34.65
CA THR A 224 -1.37 -16.01 -34.25
C THR A 224 -2.51 -15.00 -34.41
N THR A 225 -3.31 -15.14 -35.47
CA THR A 225 -4.46 -14.27 -35.75
C THR A 225 -5.53 -14.42 -34.65
N LEU A 226 -5.91 -15.66 -34.30
CA LEU A 226 -6.86 -15.98 -33.22
C LEU A 226 -6.42 -15.46 -31.84
N THR A 227 -5.12 -15.42 -31.56
CA THR A 227 -4.57 -15.07 -30.23
C THR A 227 -4.24 -13.57 -30.08
N GLN A 228 -4.00 -12.85 -31.18
CA GLN A 228 -3.50 -11.47 -31.17
C GLN A 228 -4.40 -10.49 -31.93
N GLU A 229 -4.87 -10.84 -33.13
CA GLU A 229 -5.60 -9.95 -34.04
C GLU A 229 -7.13 -10.12 -34.00
N TYR A 230 -7.63 -11.23 -33.43
CA TYR A 230 -9.06 -11.50 -33.39
C TYR A 230 -9.82 -10.52 -32.50
N SER A 231 -11.02 -10.16 -32.95
CA SER A 231 -12.09 -9.55 -32.15
C SER A 231 -13.44 -9.80 -32.82
N LEU A 232 -14.54 -9.60 -32.10
CA LEU A 232 -15.87 -9.58 -32.75
C LEU A 232 -15.96 -8.44 -33.78
N ILE A 233 -15.43 -7.26 -33.46
CA ILE A 233 -15.36 -6.12 -34.38
C ILE A 233 -13.94 -5.55 -34.39
N HIS A 234 -13.31 -5.68 -35.55
CA HIS A 234 -11.98 -5.15 -35.87
C HIS A 234 -12.13 -3.97 -36.85
N CYS A 235 -11.60 -2.80 -36.51
CA CYS A 235 -11.97 -1.55 -37.18
C CYS A 235 -10.79 -0.56 -37.21
N PHE A 236 -10.37 -0.15 -38.42
CA PHE A 236 -9.25 0.80 -38.63
C PHE A 236 -9.73 2.18 -39.09
N ASP A 237 -9.04 3.23 -38.65
CA ASP A 237 -9.29 4.65 -38.97
C ASP A 237 -10.75 5.10 -38.75
N CYS A 238 -11.48 4.46 -37.85
CA CYS A 238 -12.93 4.56 -37.81
C CYS A 238 -13.49 5.50 -36.72
N GLN A 239 -14.77 5.81 -36.82
CA GLN A 239 -15.60 6.43 -35.78
C GLN A 239 -16.64 5.40 -35.33
N PHE A 240 -16.40 4.81 -34.18
CA PHE A 240 -17.21 3.75 -33.61
C PHE A 240 -18.23 4.33 -32.61
N GLN A 241 -19.51 3.95 -32.73
CA GLN A 241 -20.58 4.45 -31.86
C GLN A 241 -21.45 3.30 -31.38
N ILE A 242 -21.61 3.15 -30.07
CA ILE A 242 -22.54 2.18 -29.48
C ILE A 242 -23.47 2.89 -28.50
N ILE A 243 -24.75 2.56 -28.59
CA ILE A 243 -25.79 2.94 -27.64
C ILE A 243 -26.57 1.65 -27.30
N ASP A 244 -26.85 1.39 -26.03
CA ASP A 244 -27.68 0.26 -25.58
C ASP A 244 -27.15 -1.10 -26.12
N LEU A 245 -25.99 -1.57 -25.64
CA LEU A 245 -25.45 -2.91 -25.98
C LEU A 245 -25.50 -3.83 -24.76
N TYR A 246 -26.11 -5.00 -24.93
CA TYR A 246 -26.14 -6.06 -23.92
C TYR A 246 -25.30 -7.26 -24.38
N VAL A 247 -24.39 -7.73 -23.52
CA VAL A 247 -23.51 -8.87 -23.80
C VAL A 247 -23.56 -9.88 -22.66
N THR A 248 -23.86 -11.14 -22.97
CA THR A 248 -23.91 -12.26 -22.01
C THR A 248 -23.05 -13.42 -22.45
N ASP A 249 -22.55 -14.18 -21.48
CA ASP A 249 -22.00 -15.54 -21.64
C ASP A 249 -21.07 -15.68 -22.86
N TYR A 250 -20.06 -14.79 -22.91
CA TYR A 250 -19.17 -14.58 -24.05
C TYR A 250 -17.83 -15.35 -23.88
N PRO A 251 -17.22 -15.88 -24.96
CA PRO A 251 -16.10 -16.83 -24.92
C PRO A 251 -14.75 -16.10 -24.81
N PRO A 252 -13.66 -16.80 -24.46
CA PRO A 252 -12.35 -16.22 -24.13
C PRO A 252 -11.63 -15.58 -25.33
N THR A 253 -12.17 -14.47 -25.83
CA THR A 253 -11.74 -13.72 -27.02
C THR A 253 -11.92 -12.21 -26.81
N PRO A 254 -11.25 -11.34 -27.57
CA PRO A 254 -11.55 -9.91 -27.55
C PRO A 254 -12.92 -9.60 -28.17
N LEU A 255 -13.64 -8.63 -27.59
CA LEU A 255 -14.89 -8.10 -28.13
C LEU A 255 -14.60 -7.01 -29.16
N PHE A 256 -13.73 -6.04 -28.84
CA PHE A 256 -13.41 -4.90 -29.70
C PHE A 256 -11.90 -4.70 -29.87
N GLN A 257 -11.44 -4.51 -31.12
CA GLN A 257 -10.13 -3.91 -31.43
C GLN A 257 -10.35 -2.71 -32.37
N LEU A 258 -10.26 -1.49 -31.81
CA LEU A 258 -10.71 -0.26 -32.46
C LEU A 258 -9.57 0.75 -32.57
N TYR A 259 -9.19 1.07 -33.80
CA TYR A 259 -8.17 2.07 -34.10
C TYR A 259 -8.84 3.35 -34.62
N GLY A 260 -8.99 4.36 -33.76
CA GLY A 260 -9.71 5.59 -34.09
C GLY A 260 -10.47 6.22 -32.91
N SER A 261 -11.65 6.77 -33.21
CA SER A 261 -12.56 7.36 -32.21
C SER A 261 -13.61 6.34 -31.77
N ALA A 262 -13.98 6.37 -30.49
CA ALA A 262 -15.04 5.52 -29.94
C ALA A 262 -15.99 6.29 -29.01
N ASN A 263 -17.28 6.07 -29.13
CA ASN A 263 -18.33 6.68 -28.31
C ASN A 263 -19.28 5.57 -27.84
N LEU A 264 -19.05 5.07 -26.62
CA LEU A 264 -19.72 3.93 -26.02
C LEU A 264 -20.68 4.40 -24.93
N LYS A 265 -21.98 4.08 -25.07
CA LYS A 265 -23.03 4.49 -24.12
C LYS A 265 -23.94 3.33 -23.76
N ASN A 266 -24.34 3.25 -22.50
CA ASN A 266 -25.30 2.26 -22.00
C ASN A 266 -24.89 0.83 -22.41
N ILE A 267 -23.71 0.37 -21.97
CA ILE A 267 -23.23 -0.98 -22.28
C ILE A 267 -23.17 -1.81 -21.02
N SER A 268 -23.80 -2.98 -21.05
CA SER A 268 -23.79 -3.96 -19.96
C SER A 268 -23.17 -5.27 -20.42
N LEU A 269 -22.08 -5.68 -19.76
CA LEU A 269 -21.41 -6.97 -19.94
C LEU A 269 -21.61 -7.81 -18.69
N TYR A 270 -22.20 -8.99 -18.85
CA TYR A 270 -22.48 -9.94 -17.77
C TYR A 270 -21.91 -11.32 -18.07
N ASN A 271 -21.32 -11.99 -17.07
CA ASN A 271 -20.75 -13.34 -17.17
C ASN A 271 -19.71 -13.54 -18.31
N VAL A 272 -19.05 -12.48 -18.75
CA VAL A 272 -18.08 -12.55 -19.86
C VAL A 272 -16.81 -13.30 -19.44
N THR A 273 -16.41 -14.31 -20.22
CA THR A 273 -15.08 -14.93 -20.09
C THR A 273 -14.11 -14.25 -21.06
N PHE A 274 -12.88 -13.94 -20.62
CA PHE A 274 -11.85 -13.36 -21.48
C PHE A 274 -10.47 -13.98 -21.26
N SER A 275 -9.60 -13.85 -22.26
CA SER A 275 -8.30 -14.54 -22.34
C SER A 275 -7.12 -13.59 -22.14
N ASN A 276 -6.89 -12.75 -23.15
CA ASN A 276 -5.82 -11.77 -23.23
C ASN A 276 -6.36 -10.38 -22.85
N GLN A 277 -7.14 -9.77 -23.75
CA GLN A 277 -7.81 -8.49 -23.56
C GLN A 277 -9.26 -8.59 -24.04
N LEU A 278 -10.17 -7.90 -23.37
CA LEU A 278 -11.59 -7.87 -23.74
C LEU A 278 -11.89 -6.71 -24.70
N MET A 279 -11.22 -5.56 -24.52
CA MET A 279 -11.30 -4.43 -25.46
C MET A 279 -9.94 -3.73 -25.62
N LEU A 280 -9.59 -3.38 -26.85
CA LEU A 280 -8.45 -2.53 -27.21
C LEU A 280 -8.95 -1.26 -27.92
N PHE A 281 -8.46 -0.11 -27.45
CA PHE A 281 -8.67 1.19 -28.08
C PHE A 281 -7.32 1.85 -28.36
N SER A 282 -7.08 2.23 -29.62
CA SER A 282 -5.88 2.96 -30.01
C SER A 282 -6.22 4.14 -30.93
N PRO A 283 -6.25 5.38 -30.42
CA PRO A 283 -6.59 6.53 -31.25
C PRO A 283 -5.43 6.87 -32.20
N VAL A 284 -5.73 7.01 -33.49
CA VAL A 284 -4.74 7.11 -34.59
C VAL A 284 -4.70 8.47 -35.26
N ARG A 285 -5.53 9.43 -34.82
CA ARG A 285 -5.54 10.83 -35.26
C ARG A 285 -5.46 11.77 -34.06
N GLN A 286 -4.99 13.00 -34.29
CA GLN A 286 -4.95 14.06 -33.29
C GLN A 286 -6.33 14.44 -32.74
N SER A 287 -7.38 14.34 -33.58
CA SER A 287 -8.76 14.67 -33.24
C SER A 287 -9.56 13.50 -32.67
N ASP A 288 -8.97 12.31 -32.52
CA ASP A 288 -9.71 11.15 -32.01
C ASP A 288 -10.06 11.30 -30.53
N GLN A 289 -11.28 10.89 -30.20
CA GLN A 289 -11.81 10.91 -28.84
C GLN A 289 -12.37 9.55 -28.47
N ILE A 290 -12.14 9.14 -27.22
CA ILE A 290 -12.70 7.92 -26.64
C ILE A 290 -13.61 8.34 -25.48
N ILE A 291 -14.92 8.18 -25.66
CA ILE A 291 -15.96 8.63 -24.74
C ILE A 291 -16.75 7.41 -24.26
N PHE A 292 -16.68 7.10 -22.97
CA PHE A 292 -17.48 6.07 -22.33
C PHE A 292 -18.47 6.72 -21.35
N HIS A 293 -19.73 6.31 -21.39
CA HIS A 293 -20.77 6.80 -20.49
C HIS A 293 -21.76 5.70 -20.10
N ASN A 294 -22.03 5.52 -18.80
CA ASN A 294 -22.97 4.52 -18.29
C ASN A 294 -22.60 3.09 -18.76
N LEU A 295 -21.49 2.56 -18.22
CA LEU A 295 -21.02 1.20 -18.51
C LEU A 295 -21.11 0.32 -17.25
N ASP A 296 -21.63 -0.90 -17.37
CA ASP A 296 -21.67 -1.88 -16.29
C ASP A 296 -20.99 -3.20 -16.72
N PHE A 297 -19.95 -3.60 -16.01
CA PHE A 297 -19.17 -4.81 -16.29
C PHE A 297 -19.18 -5.66 -15.03
N SER A 298 -20.02 -6.70 -15.01
CA SER A 298 -20.27 -7.53 -13.84
C SER A 298 -19.99 -9.02 -14.08
N ASN A 299 -19.29 -9.63 -13.11
CA ASN A 299 -18.84 -11.03 -13.17
C ASN A 299 -17.92 -11.38 -14.36
N CYS A 300 -17.21 -10.42 -14.97
CA CYS A 300 -16.24 -10.72 -16.02
C CYS A 300 -15.05 -11.50 -15.43
N THR A 301 -14.78 -12.69 -15.97
CA THR A 301 -13.72 -13.57 -15.47
C THR A 301 -12.66 -13.86 -16.52
N GLN A 302 -11.40 -13.74 -16.13
CA GLN A 302 -10.30 -14.24 -16.94
C GLN A 302 -10.26 -15.77 -16.88
N ILE A 303 -10.20 -16.43 -18.04
CA ILE A 303 -10.14 -17.88 -18.12
C ILE A 303 -8.84 -18.42 -17.51
N GLN A 304 -8.98 -19.28 -16.49
CA GLN A 304 -7.88 -20.07 -15.97
C GLN A 304 -7.93 -21.46 -16.62
N ILE A 305 -7.13 -21.69 -17.67
CA ILE A 305 -6.94 -23.05 -18.19
C ILE A 305 -5.97 -23.78 -17.27
N THR A 306 -6.51 -24.59 -16.38
CA THR A 306 -5.83 -25.73 -15.78
C THR A 306 -5.85 -26.92 -16.76
N GLU A 307 -4.86 -27.80 -16.69
CA GLU A 307 -4.74 -28.99 -17.56
C GLU A 307 -6.01 -29.87 -17.57
N ILE A 308 -6.75 -29.86 -16.46
CA ILE A 308 -8.02 -30.59 -16.24
C ILE A 308 -9.17 -30.06 -17.15
N ASN A 309 -9.09 -28.81 -17.61
CA ASN A 309 -10.15 -28.16 -18.40
C ASN A 309 -10.04 -28.47 -19.91
N ILE A 310 -8.91 -29.00 -20.35
CA ILE A 310 -8.76 -29.56 -21.69
C ILE A 310 -9.52 -30.90 -21.70
N PRO A 311 -10.39 -31.19 -22.70
CA PRO A 311 -11.09 -32.46 -22.81
C PRO A 311 -10.13 -33.67 -22.94
N SER A 312 -9.69 -34.20 -21.80
CA SER A 312 -8.78 -35.35 -21.75
C SER A 312 -9.37 -36.56 -22.47
N LYS A 313 -8.52 -37.46 -22.96
CA LYS A 313 -8.84 -38.64 -23.81
C LYS A 313 -9.86 -39.65 -23.25
N ARG A 314 -10.49 -39.41 -22.09
CA ARG A 314 -11.45 -40.29 -21.40
C ARG A 314 -12.62 -40.76 -22.27
N ASN A 315 -13.13 -39.93 -23.19
CA ASN A 315 -14.34 -40.26 -23.96
C ASN A 315 -14.09 -41.18 -25.17
N ALA A 316 -12.83 -41.37 -25.60
CA ALA A 316 -12.50 -42.26 -26.71
C ALA A 316 -12.76 -43.76 -26.42
N ASN A 317 -12.83 -44.15 -25.14
CA ASN A 317 -12.95 -45.55 -24.73
C ASN A 317 -14.40 -46.04 -24.54
N LEU A 318 -15.42 -45.19 -24.72
CA LEU A 318 -16.82 -45.50 -24.36
C LEU A 318 -17.74 -45.85 -25.55
N LEU A 319 -17.22 -45.86 -26.78
CA LEU A 319 -18.03 -45.95 -28.01
C LEU A 319 -17.68 -47.11 -28.96
N ASN A 320 -16.97 -48.13 -28.48
CA ASN A 320 -16.70 -49.38 -29.22
C ASN A 320 -17.93 -50.30 -29.40
N ASN A 321 -19.15 -49.80 -29.14
CA ASN A 321 -20.42 -50.49 -29.42
C ASN A 321 -21.11 -49.85 -30.64
N SER A 322 -20.41 -49.74 -31.77
CA SER A 322 -21.07 -49.49 -33.05
C SER A 322 -21.93 -50.71 -33.43
N LEU A 323 -23.19 -50.47 -33.81
CA LEU A 323 -24.04 -51.50 -34.37
C LEU A 323 -23.58 -51.81 -35.79
N SER A 324 -22.96 -52.98 -35.98
CA SER A 324 -22.40 -53.41 -37.26
C SER A 324 -23.50 -53.69 -38.29
N ALA A 325 -23.77 -52.69 -39.14
CA ALA A 325 -24.65 -52.83 -40.29
C ALA A 325 -23.96 -53.64 -41.40
N THR A 326 -23.96 -54.96 -41.28
CA THR A 326 -23.46 -55.86 -42.33
C THR A 326 -24.31 -55.73 -43.59
N CYS A 327 -23.78 -55.07 -44.62
CA CYS A 327 -24.43 -54.99 -45.92
C CYS A 327 -24.55 -56.38 -46.55
N ASN A 328 -25.78 -56.85 -46.78
CA ASN A 328 -26.04 -57.95 -47.71
C ASN A 328 -25.68 -57.50 -49.13
N GLU A 329 -25.04 -58.38 -49.92
CA GLU A 329 -24.54 -58.12 -51.28
C GLU A 329 -25.62 -57.93 -52.36
N SER A 330 -26.84 -57.53 -51.97
CA SER A 330 -28.03 -57.41 -52.82
C SER A 330 -28.78 -56.08 -52.71
N LEU A 331 -28.33 -55.15 -51.84
CA LEU A 331 -28.92 -53.82 -51.72
C LEU A 331 -28.23 -52.83 -52.66
N ILE A 332 -29.01 -52.29 -53.61
CA ILE A 332 -28.56 -51.23 -54.54
C ILE A 332 -28.79 -49.83 -53.95
N ASP A 333 -29.66 -49.72 -52.95
CA ASP A 333 -30.12 -48.45 -52.36
C ASP A 333 -29.33 -48.08 -51.09
N ALA A 334 -29.16 -46.77 -50.84
CA ALA A 334 -28.46 -46.26 -49.67
C ALA A 334 -29.20 -46.54 -48.34
N PRO A 335 -28.46 -46.69 -47.22
CA PRO A 335 -29.06 -47.04 -45.93
C PRO A 335 -30.08 -45.99 -45.45
N PRO A 336 -31.13 -46.39 -44.71
CA PRO A 336 -32.19 -45.48 -44.29
C PRO A 336 -31.70 -44.40 -43.33
N THR A 337 -30.62 -44.66 -42.59
CA THR A 337 -29.88 -43.73 -41.74
C THR A 337 -28.40 -44.07 -41.88
N ILE A 338 -27.54 -43.06 -42.02
CA ILE A 338 -26.09 -43.23 -41.91
C ILE A 338 -25.64 -42.72 -40.53
N ILE A 339 -24.61 -43.33 -39.96
CA ILE A 339 -24.06 -42.94 -38.67
C ILE A 339 -23.17 -41.72 -38.88
N SER A 340 -23.40 -40.64 -38.13
CA SER A 340 -22.43 -39.54 -37.99
C SER A 340 -21.24 -40.00 -37.16
N PHE A 341 -20.02 -39.72 -37.61
CA PHE A 341 -18.79 -40.08 -36.92
C PHE A 341 -18.80 -39.48 -35.51
N ASN A 342 -18.74 -40.33 -34.48
CA ASN A 342 -18.82 -39.85 -33.11
C ASN A 342 -17.48 -39.18 -32.74
N GLU A 343 -17.52 -37.87 -32.49
CA GLU A 343 -16.39 -36.92 -32.61
C GLU A 343 -15.16 -37.23 -31.74
N SER A 344 -15.24 -38.20 -30.84
CA SER A 344 -14.15 -38.64 -29.97
C SER A 344 -12.81 -38.93 -30.67
N PHE A 345 -12.81 -39.33 -31.95
CA PHE A 345 -11.62 -39.85 -32.65
C PHE A 345 -10.75 -38.81 -33.38
N SER A 346 -11.24 -37.61 -33.71
CA SER A 346 -10.42 -36.57 -34.38
C SER A 346 -9.42 -35.87 -33.43
N ASN A 347 -9.57 -36.10 -32.12
CA ASN A 347 -9.13 -35.18 -31.09
C ASN A 347 -7.62 -35.02 -30.87
N ILE A 348 -6.70 -35.88 -31.36
CA ILE A 348 -5.30 -35.79 -30.91
C ILE A 348 -4.61 -34.49 -31.40
N ASN A 349 -4.72 -34.17 -32.69
CA ASN A 349 -4.14 -32.93 -33.22
C ASN A 349 -4.96 -31.69 -32.78
N GLN A 350 -6.25 -31.86 -32.50
CA GLN A 350 -7.16 -30.77 -32.11
C GLN A 350 -6.99 -30.40 -30.63
N ILE A 351 -6.76 -31.38 -29.75
CA ILE A 351 -6.32 -31.16 -28.36
C ILE A 351 -4.97 -30.44 -28.36
N ALA A 352 -3.99 -30.89 -29.15
CA ALA A 352 -2.69 -30.21 -29.26
C ALA A 352 -2.82 -28.78 -29.80
N PHE A 353 -3.74 -28.53 -30.74
CA PHE A 353 -4.07 -27.18 -31.21
C PHE A 353 -4.68 -26.33 -30.09
N LEU A 354 -5.68 -26.85 -29.36
CA LEU A 354 -6.29 -26.16 -28.21
C LEU A 354 -5.25 -25.90 -27.11
N GLU A 355 -4.40 -26.85 -26.77
CA GLU A 355 -3.27 -26.68 -25.84
C GLU A 355 -2.33 -25.55 -26.30
N THR A 356 -2.04 -25.45 -27.60
CA THR A 356 -1.18 -24.39 -28.16
C THR A 356 -1.89 -23.03 -28.14
N LEU A 357 -3.17 -22.96 -28.53
CA LEU A 357 -4.01 -21.76 -28.47
C LEU A 357 -4.12 -21.22 -27.03
N LEU A 358 -4.44 -22.10 -26.08
CA LEU A 358 -4.68 -21.75 -24.69
C LEU A 358 -3.37 -21.44 -23.94
N SER A 359 -2.23 -22.01 -24.33
CA SER A 359 -0.92 -21.65 -23.79
C SER A 359 -0.35 -20.34 -24.37
N GLN A 360 -0.56 -20.06 -25.66
CA GLN A 360 -0.23 -18.75 -26.25
C GLN A 360 -1.08 -17.63 -25.63
N ILE A 361 -2.36 -17.88 -25.39
CA ILE A 361 -3.24 -16.98 -24.60
C ILE A 361 -2.60 -16.64 -23.25
N GLN A 362 -2.06 -17.64 -22.53
CA GLN A 362 -1.50 -17.44 -21.19
C GLN A 362 -0.16 -16.71 -21.14
N SER A 363 0.58 -16.57 -22.25
CA SER A 363 1.88 -15.87 -22.28
C SER A 363 1.76 -14.37 -22.56
N SER A 364 0.56 -13.89 -22.90
CA SER A 364 0.28 -12.47 -23.18
C SER A 364 0.36 -11.57 -21.93
N ILE A 365 0.44 -10.24 -22.14
CA ILE A 365 0.49 -9.25 -21.06
C ILE A 365 -0.90 -8.61 -20.88
N ILE A 366 -1.59 -9.03 -19.83
CA ILE A 366 -3.06 -9.03 -19.80
C ILE A 366 -3.62 -7.79 -19.06
N ALA A 367 -4.63 -7.15 -19.67
CA ALA A 367 -5.50 -6.14 -19.09
C ALA A 367 -6.91 -6.34 -19.66
N MET A 368 -7.98 -6.10 -18.88
CA MET A 368 -9.33 -6.29 -19.40
C MET A 368 -9.68 -5.27 -20.50
N ILE A 369 -9.41 -3.98 -20.25
CA ILE A 369 -9.50 -2.90 -21.24
C ILE A 369 -8.12 -2.23 -21.37
N LEU A 370 -7.61 -2.18 -22.60
CA LEU A 370 -6.34 -1.53 -22.94
C LEU A 370 -6.58 -0.27 -23.78
N PHE A 371 -6.04 0.85 -23.31
CA PHE A 371 -5.93 2.10 -24.06
C PHE A 371 -4.45 2.30 -24.43
N GLN A 372 -4.12 2.12 -25.71
CA GLN A 372 -2.75 2.15 -26.23
C GLN A 372 -2.55 3.34 -27.17
N PHE A 373 -1.67 4.27 -26.81
CA PHE A 373 -1.48 5.51 -27.56
C PHE A 373 -0.26 5.44 -28.48
N THR A 374 -0.38 6.00 -29.69
CA THR A 374 0.73 6.07 -30.65
C THR A 374 1.48 7.39 -30.52
N ASP A 375 2.82 7.34 -30.62
CA ASP A 375 3.72 8.48 -30.39
C ASP A 375 3.52 9.71 -31.30
N GLN A 376 2.65 9.67 -32.30
CA GLN A 376 2.56 10.70 -33.33
C GLN A 376 1.77 11.95 -32.90
N TYR A 377 0.89 11.88 -31.89
CA TYR A 377 -0.09 12.95 -31.60
C TYR A 377 0.00 13.50 -30.16
N GLN A 378 -0.57 14.69 -29.94
CA GLN A 378 -0.42 15.47 -28.69
C GLN A 378 -1.73 16.03 -28.09
N GLN A 379 -2.91 15.69 -28.65
CA GLN A 379 -4.20 16.31 -28.24
C GLN A 379 -5.36 15.31 -28.14
N GLN A 380 -5.06 14.02 -28.02
CA GLN A 380 -6.07 12.98 -27.87
C GLN A 380 -6.76 13.07 -26.50
N LYS A 381 -8.06 12.77 -26.46
CA LYS A 381 -8.90 12.88 -25.26
C LYS A 381 -9.63 11.58 -24.95
N ILE A 382 -9.50 11.12 -23.71
CA ILE A 382 -10.38 10.12 -23.11
C ILE A 382 -11.35 10.83 -22.15
N GLN A 383 -12.63 10.47 -22.21
CA GLN A 383 -13.61 10.84 -21.20
C GLN A 383 -14.38 9.60 -20.77
N LEU A 384 -14.18 9.17 -19.53
CA LEU A 384 -14.89 8.08 -18.89
C LEU A 384 -15.88 8.65 -17.87
N SER A 385 -17.12 8.18 -17.87
CA SER A 385 -18.18 8.69 -16.99
C SER A 385 -19.15 7.59 -16.59
N ASP A 386 -19.53 7.54 -15.31
CA ASP A 386 -20.56 6.63 -14.79
C ASP A 386 -20.27 5.15 -15.16
N ILE A 387 -19.19 4.59 -14.60
CA ILE A 387 -18.71 3.22 -14.90
C ILE A 387 -18.77 2.36 -13.64
N ASN A 388 -19.39 1.18 -13.71
CA ASN A 388 -19.37 0.16 -12.66
C ASN A 388 -18.59 -1.09 -13.12
N LEU A 389 -17.60 -1.51 -12.34
CA LEU A 389 -16.83 -2.74 -12.53
C LEU A 389 -16.99 -3.62 -11.27
N GLN A 390 -17.84 -4.65 -11.32
CA GLN A 390 -18.24 -5.42 -10.13
C GLN A 390 -17.90 -6.92 -10.21
N ASN A 391 -17.34 -7.47 -9.13
CA ASN A 391 -17.01 -8.90 -8.97
C ASN A 391 -16.04 -9.48 -10.02
N ASN A 392 -15.28 -8.65 -10.74
CA ASN A 392 -14.47 -9.06 -11.87
C ASN A 392 -13.20 -9.80 -11.40
N LYS A 393 -12.78 -10.85 -12.12
CA LYS A 393 -11.71 -11.76 -11.68
C LYS A 393 -10.63 -11.93 -12.73
N CYS A 394 -9.60 -11.08 -12.70
CA CYS A 394 -8.44 -11.16 -13.58
C CYS A 394 -7.15 -11.50 -12.82
N SER A 395 -7.05 -12.74 -12.32
CA SER A 395 -5.93 -13.21 -11.49
C SER A 395 -4.54 -13.10 -12.14
N LYS A 396 -4.45 -13.10 -13.47
CA LYS A 396 -3.20 -12.98 -14.25
C LYS A 396 -3.11 -11.64 -15.01
N CYS A 397 -4.02 -10.69 -14.77
CA CYS A 397 -3.85 -9.34 -15.32
C CYS A 397 -2.52 -8.74 -14.83
N SER A 398 -1.69 -8.31 -15.77
CA SER A 398 -0.44 -7.62 -15.46
C SER A 398 -0.65 -6.13 -15.20
N TYR A 399 -1.71 -5.54 -15.78
CA TYR A 399 -1.99 -4.09 -15.71
C TYR A 399 -3.42 -3.75 -15.23
N GLY A 400 -4.03 -4.61 -14.41
CA GLY A 400 -5.36 -4.36 -13.86
C GLY A 400 -6.52 -4.55 -14.83
N LEU A 401 -7.67 -3.96 -14.50
CA LEU A 401 -8.89 -4.00 -15.33
C LEU A 401 -8.86 -2.92 -16.42
N LEU A 402 -8.43 -1.71 -16.08
CA LEU A 402 -8.27 -0.58 -17.01
C LEU A 402 -6.78 -0.20 -17.09
N ASN A 403 -6.20 -0.20 -18.28
CA ASN A 403 -4.78 0.13 -18.47
C ASN A 403 -4.58 1.25 -19.51
N PHE A 404 -3.89 2.31 -19.11
CA PHE A 404 -3.56 3.46 -19.95
C PHE A 404 -2.05 3.51 -20.20
N GLN A 405 -1.62 3.16 -21.42
CA GLN A 405 -0.22 3.14 -21.83
C GLN A 405 0.10 4.38 -22.67
N ASN A 406 0.57 5.42 -21.98
CA ASN A 406 0.79 6.75 -22.55
C ASN A 406 2.28 6.98 -22.84
N SER A 407 2.60 7.73 -23.89
CA SER A 407 3.97 8.25 -24.15
C SER A 407 4.05 9.78 -24.18
N LYS A 408 2.91 10.48 -24.26
CA LYS A 408 2.79 11.93 -24.39
C LYS A 408 1.64 12.50 -23.56
N GLN A 409 1.49 13.83 -23.58
CA GLN A 409 0.35 14.53 -22.99
C GLN A 409 -0.95 14.09 -23.68
N ILE A 410 -1.80 13.40 -22.92
CA ILE A 410 -3.14 12.93 -23.31
C ILE A 410 -4.08 13.43 -22.22
N SER A 411 -5.25 13.96 -22.60
CA SER A 411 -6.26 14.41 -21.63
C SER A 411 -7.13 13.24 -21.23
N ILE A 412 -6.92 12.68 -20.05
CA ILE A 412 -7.75 11.62 -19.47
C ILE A 412 -8.62 12.21 -18.37
N ILE A 413 -9.93 12.21 -18.57
CA ILE A 413 -10.93 12.62 -17.58
C ILE A 413 -11.75 11.39 -17.22
N ILE A 414 -11.81 11.05 -15.93
CA ILE A 414 -12.62 9.96 -15.39
C ILE A 414 -13.52 10.55 -14.30
N GLY A 415 -14.83 10.36 -14.41
CA GLY A 415 -15.80 10.75 -13.38
C GLY A 415 -16.69 9.58 -13.00
N LYS A 416 -17.01 9.45 -11.70
CA LYS A 416 -17.98 8.46 -11.17
C LYS A 416 -17.68 7.04 -11.63
N ILE A 417 -16.56 6.51 -11.17
CA ILE A 417 -16.15 5.13 -11.45
C ILE A 417 -16.21 4.31 -10.15
N ALA A 418 -17.04 3.29 -10.14
CA ALA A 418 -17.13 2.29 -9.10
C ALA A 418 -16.37 1.02 -9.53
N ILE A 419 -15.45 0.54 -8.69
CA ILE A 419 -14.77 -0.75 -8.84
C ILE A 419 -14.94 -1.52 -7.53
N THR A 420 -15.68 -2.63 -7.56
CA THR A 420 -16.08 -3.34 -6.34
C THR A 420 -15.79 -4.84 -6.38
N ASN A 421 -15.32 -5.37 -5.25
CA ASN A 421 -15.11 -6.80 -4.98
C ASN A 421 -14.30 -7.56 -6.06
N SER A 422 -13.41 -6.86 -6.78
CA SER A 422 -12.73 -7.39 -7.96
C SER A 422 -11.28 -7.80 -7.68
N ASN A 423 -10.84 -8.90 -8.28
CA ASN A 423 -9.43 -9.31 -8.30
C ASN A 423 -8.78 -8.80 -9.60
N CYS A 424 -7.81 -7.91 -9.46
CA CYS A 424 -7.19 -7.15 -10.55
C CYS A 424 -5.80 -7.69 -10.93
N GLY A 425 -5.33 -8.75 -10.27
CA GLY A 425 -4.11 -9.45 -10.60
C GLY A 425 -2.86 -8.79 -9.99
N LYS A 426 -1.89 -8.46 -10.84
CA LYS A 426 -0.60 -7.90 -10.43
C LYS A 426 -0.73 -6.42 -10.06
N ASN A 427 -1.04 -5.56 -11.01
CA ASN A 427 -1.23 -4.14 -10.75
C ASN A 427 -2.67 -3.84 -10.31
N GLY A 428 -2.86 -2.67 -9.71
CA GLY A 428 -4.18 -2.15 -9.37
C GLY A 428 -5.16 -2.09 -10.52
N CYS A 429 -6.44 -2.17 -10.17
CA CYS A 429 -7.59 -2.21 -11.07
C CYS A 429 -7.60 -1.11 -12.12
N ILE A 430 -6.99 0.05 -11.84
CA ILE A 430 -6.62 1.03 -12.87
C ILE A 430 -5.10 1.22 -12.86
N SER A 431 -4.46 1.00 -14.01
CA SER A 431 -3.02 1.26 -14.25
C SER A 431 -2.81 2.46 -15.17
N PHE A 432 -1.98 3.41 -14.76
CA PHE A 432 -1.50 4.51 -15.59
C PHE A 432 0.02 4.40 -15.73
N ILE A 433 0.50 4.16 -16.96
CA ILE A 433 1.92 3.88 -17.22
C ILE A 433 2.43 4.84 -18.29
N SER A 434 3.38 5.72 -17.94
CA SER A 434 4.22 6.39 -18.94
C SER A 434 5.39 5.49 -19.35
N GLN A 435 5.62 5.36 -20.66
CA GLN A 435 6.85 4.76 -21.19
C GLN A 435 8.02 5.76 -21.25
N ASP A 436 7.77 7.07 -21.39
CA ASP A 436 8.87 8.05 -21.37
C ASP A 436 9.28 8.37 -19.92
N ASN A 437 10.57 8.18 -19.64
CA ASN A 437 11.22 8.58 -18.38
C ASN A 437 11.60 10.07 -18.39
N ARG A 438 11.57 10.74 -19.55
CA ARG A 438 11.90 12.17 -19.67
C ARG A 438 10.70 13.03 -19.29
N LEU A 439 10.99 14.13 -18.61
CA LEU A 439 10.02 15.18 -18.33
C LEU A 439 9.44 15.75 -19.64
N LEU A 440 8.11 15.70 -19.78
CA LEU A 440 7.40 16.50 -20.78
C LEU A 440 7.61 17.98 -20.43
N SER A 441 8.38 18.66 -21.27
CA SER A 441 9.12 19.86 -20.88
C SER A 441 8.23 21.09 -20.64
N SER A 442 8.10 21.47 -19.37
CA SER A 442 8.16 22.87 -18.90
C SER A 442 7.48 23.93 -19.77
N GLN A 443 6.16 23.83 -19.94
CA GLN A 443 5.30 25.02 -19.98
C GLN A 443 4.68 25.23 -18.59
N ASP A 444 4.27 26.46 -18.26
CA ASP A 444 3.92 26.83 -16.89
C ASP A 444 2.66 26.10 -16.37
N PHE A 445 2.89 24.94 -15.75
CA PHE A 445 1.95 24.22 -14.89
C PHE A 445 1.64 25.04 -13.63
N ASN A 446 0.95 26.17 -13.79
CA ASN A 446 0.30 26.85 -12.67
C ASN A 446 -0.57 25.83 -11.94
N SER A 447 -0.33 25.71 -10.64
CA SER A 447 -0.60 24.53 -9.78
C SER A 447 -2.08 24.22 -9.47
N SER A 448 -2.99 24.70 -10.32
CA SER A 448 -4.43 24.44 -10.27
C SER A 448 -4.78 23.02 -10.72
N LEU A 449 -5.85 22.46 -10.15
CA LEU A 449 -6.41 21.15 -10.54
C LEU A 449 -6.98 21.12 -11.98
N ALA A 450 -6.99 22.24 -12.69
CA ALA A 450 -7.45 22.33 -14.08
C ALA A 450 -6.42 21.81 -15.10
N ASN A 451 -5.14 21.72 -14.73
CA ASN A 451 -4.03 21.44 -15.67
C ASN A 451 -3.51 20.00 -15.63
N SER A 452 -4.02 19.12 -14.74
CA SER A 452 -3.58 17.73 -14.67
C SER A 452 -4.00 16.96 -15.93
N THR A 453 -3.04 16.31 -16.61
CA THR A 453 -3.31 15.46 -17.80
C THR A 453 -4.23 14.30 -17.48
N ILE A 454 -4.20 13.79 -16.24
CA ILE A 454 -5.08 12.72 -15.76
C ILE A 454 -5.86 13.27 -14.55
N ARG A 455 -7.19 13.33 -14.66
CA ARG A 455 -8.12 13.79 -13.62
C ARG A 455 -9.17 12.71 -13.34
N ILE A 456 -9.33 12.38 -12.06
CA ILE A 456 -10.26 11.38 -11.55
C ILE A 456 -11.18 12.05 -10.52
N GLU A 457 -12.49 11.91 -10.70
CA GLU A 457 -13.55 12.45 -9.84
C GLU A 457 -14.50 11.32 -9.43
N ASP A 458 -15.01 11.36 -8.20
CA ASP A 458 -16.00 10.41 -7.68
C ASP A 458 -15.59 8.92 -7.83
N LEU A 459 -14.30 8.58 -7.68
CA LEU A 459 -13.82 7.19 -7.69
C LEU A 459 -14.24 6.49 -6.40
N GLN A 460 -15.00 5.40 -6.52
CA GLN A 460 -15.30 4.45 -5.45
C GLN A 460 -14.59 3.13 -5.72
N CYS A 461 -13.60 2.79 -4.90
CA CYS A 461 -12.76 1.61 -5.12
C CYS A 461 -12.77 0.74 -3.87
N ILE A 462 -13.59 -0.31 -3.86
CA ILE A 462 -14.02 -0.99 -2.63
C ILE A 462 -13.76 -2.51 -2.68
N ASN A 463 -13.10 -3.06 -1.67
CA ASN A 463 -12.84 -4.49 -1.46
C ASN A 463 -12.10 -5.21 -2.62
N ASN A 464 -11.29 -4.50 -3.41
CA ASN A 464 -10.55 -5.10 -4.52
C ASN A 464 -9.22 -5.72 -4.07
N GLN A 465 -8.65 -6.61 -4.88
CA GLN A 465 -7.37 -7.26 -4.60
C GLN A 465 -6.39 -7.13 -5.78
N ALA A 466 -5.15 -6.77 -5.49
CA ALA A 466 -4.02 -6.76 -6.43
C ALA A 466 -2.70 -7.21 -5.73
N GLN A 467 -1.56 -7.13 -6.42
CA GLN A 467 -0.23 -7.23 -5.79
C GLN A 467 0.37 -5.84 -5.50
N TYR A 468 0.23 -4.90 -6.44
CA TYR A 468 0.79 -3.54 -6.40
C TYR A 468 -0.32 -2.50 -6.60
N GLY A 469 -0.76 -1.85 -5.51
CA GLY A 469 -1.83 -0.85 -5.52
C GLY A 469 -3.19 -1.54 -5.54
N GLY A 470 -3.87 -1.74 -4.41
CA GLY A 470 -5.15 -2.46 -4.40
C GLY A 470 -6.24 -1.80 -5.26
N CYS A 471 -6.13 -0.49 -5.52
CA CYS A 471 -6.96 0.24 -6.47
C CYS A 471 -6.16 0.78 -7.68
N LEU A 472 -5.15 1.64 -7.45
CA LEU A 472 -4.41 2.32 -8.53
C LEU A 472 -2.93 1.93 -8.56
N PHE A 473 -2.43 1.71 -9.77
CA PHE A 473 -0.99 1.65 -10.08
C PHE A 473 -0.61 2.85 -10.94
N ILE A 474 0.41 3.61 -10.52
CA ILE A 474 0.83 4.84 -11.19
C ILE A 474 2.33 4.79 -11.45
N GLN A 475 2.75 4.88 -12.71
CA GLN A 475 4.16 4.91 -13.11
C GLN A 475 4.44 6.13 -14.00
N ASN A 476 5.33 7.01 -13.53
CA ASN A 476 5.78 8.22 -14.24
C ASN A 476 4.62 9.16 -14.68
N GLN A 477 3.58 9.35 -13.84
CA GLN A 477 2.38 10.11 -14.21
C GLN A 477 1.93 11.11 -13.13
N ILE A 478 1.38 12.24 -13.57
CA ILE A 478 0.77 13.28 -12.71
C ILE A 478 -0.74 13.04 -12.71
N ILE A 479 -1.33 12.77 -11.54
CA ILE A 479 -2.76 12.46 -11.40
C ILE A 479 -3.41 13.37 -10.36
N SER A 480 -4.58 13.92 -10.72
CA SER A 480 -5.50 14.58 -9.80
C SER A 480 -6.63 13.63 -9.40
N ILE A 481 -6.89 13.47 -8.10
CA ILE A 481 -7.97 12.62 -7.56
C ILE A 481 -8.86 13.43 -6.61
N ILE A 482 -10.14 13.53 -6.90
CA ILE A 482 -11.09 14.45 -6.26
C ILE A 482 -12.31 13.67 -5.74
N GLN A 483 -12.79 14.00 -4.53
CA GLN A 483 -14.06 13.50 -3.94
C GLN A 483 -14.21 11.96 -4.02
N SER A 484 -13.13 11.25 -3.66
CA SER A 484 -12.99 9.81 -3.94
C SER A 484 -12.82 8.97 -2.65
N LEU A 485 -13.31 7.74 -2.67
CA LEU A 485 -13.28 6.78 -1.57
C LEU A 485 -12.59 5.49 -2.00
N ILE A 486 -11.54 5.10 -1.29
CA ILE A 486 -10.79 3.87 -1.55
C ILE A 486 -10.74 3.05 -0.25
N ALA A 487 -11.54 1.99 -0.21
CA ALA A 487 -11.88 1.29 1.03
C ALA A 487 -11.71 -0.23 0.97
N GLY A 488 -11.15 -0.84 2.02
CA GLY A 488 -11.14 -2.31 2.20
C GLY A 488 -10.31 -3.10 1.18
N ASN A 489 -9.52 -2.45 0.32
CA ASN A 489 -8.74 -3.11 -0.72
C ASN A 489 -7.50 -3.82 -0.13
N LYS A 490 -6.96 -4.80 -0.87
CA LYS A 490 -5.86 -5.66 -0.41
C LYS A 490 -4.73 -5.75 -1.43
N ALA A 491 -3.49 -5.52 -0.99
CA ALA A 491 -2.29 -5.62 -1.81
C ALA A 491 -1.12 -6.28 -1.06
N VAL A 492 0.02 -6.45 -1.73
CA VAL A 492 1.32 -6.69 -1.06
C VAL A 492 2.00 -5.34 -0.80
N TYR A 493 1.99 -4.47 -1.81
CA TYR A 493 2.51 -3.10 -1.76
C TYR A 493 1.38 -2.12 -2.09
N GLY A 494 1.06 -1.20 -1.19
CA GLY A 494 0.09 -0.13 -1.46
C GLY A 494 -1.35 -0.63 -1.40
N GLY A 495 -1.98 -0.65 -0.22
CA GLY A 495 -3.34 -1.20 -0.08
C GLY A 495 -4.38 -0.45 -0.94
N ALA A 496 -4.22 0.86 -1.11
CA ALA A 496 -4.96 1.67 -2.08
C ALA A 496 -4.11 2.00 -3.33
N PHE A 497 -2.91 2.56 -3.14
CA PHE A 497 -2.06 3.08 -4.22
C PHE A 497 -0.66 2.49 -4.22
N PHE A 498 -0.16 2.16 -5.42
CA PHE A 498 1.26 1.96 -5.68
C PHE A 498 1.77 2.99 -6.69
N THR A 499 2.83 3.72 -6.34
CA THR A 499 3.42 4.77 -7.18
C THR A 499 4.91 4.52 -7.45
N LYS A 500 5.33 4.67 -8.71
CA LYS A 500 6.70 4.40 -9.19
C LYS A 500 7.20 5.52 -10.12
N GLY A 501 8.50 5.80 -10.06
CA GLY A 501 9.17 6.76 -10.93
C GLY A 501 9.10 8.19 -10.40
N VAL A 502 10.23 8.89 -10.49
CA VAL A 502 10.49 10.23 -9.91
C VAL A 502 9.50 11.34 -10.31
N ASN A 503 8.77 11.17 -11.40
CA ASN A 503 7.79 12.15 -11.90
C ASN A 503 6.37 11.94 -11.30
N SER A 504 6.14 10.84 -10.59
CA SER A 504 4.82 10.51 -10.04
C SER A 504 4.39 11.51 -8.97
N THR A 505 3.29 12.22 -9.25
CA THR A 505 2.77 13.31 -8.43
C THR A 505 1.27 13.13 -8.20
N LEU A 506 0.86 13.12 -6.94
CA LEU A 506 -0.54 13.02 -6.54
C LEU A 506 -1.05 14.39 -6.07
N ILE A 507 -1.95 14.97 -6.85
CA ILE A 507 -2.77 16.11 -6.46
C ILE A 507 -4.10 15.55 -5.97
N SER A 508 -4.61 16.02 -4.83
CA SER A 508 -5.90 15.51 -4.33
C SER A 508 -6.66 16.49 -3.44
N GLU A 509 -7.99 16.32 -3.48
CA GLU A 509 -8.97 17.12 -2.75
C GLU A 509 -10.13 16.21 -2.30
N ASN A 510 -10.32 16.05 -0.99
CA ASN A 510 -11.34 15.19 -0.37
C ASN A 510 -11.22 13.71 -0.82
N LEU A 511 -10.07 13.10 -0.55
CA LEU A 511 -9.77 11.69 -0.84
C LEU A 511 -9.67 10.87 0.45
N VAL A 512 -10.56 9.92 0.65
CA VAL A 512 -10.58 9.04 1.83
C VAL A 512 -9.99 7.67 1.48
N ILE A 513 -8.95 7.27 2.20
CA ILE A 513 -8.26 5.99 2.08
C ILE A 513 -8.44 5.24 3.41
N THR A 514 -9.29 4.22 3.46
CA THR A 514 -9.65 3.58 4.74
C THR A 514 -9.78 2.06 4.73
N ASN A 515 -9.43 1.40 5.83
CA ASN A 515 -9.55 -0.05 6.02
C ASN A 515 -8.83 -0.93 4.96
N ASN A 516 -7.95 -0.34 4.14
CA ASN A 516 -7.16 -1.09 3.16
C ASN A 516 -6.03 -1.86 3.86
N SER A 517 -5.52 -2.92 3.24
CA SER A 517 -4.49 -3.79 3.82
C SER A 517 -3.34 -4.07 2.85
N ALA A 518 -2.11 -3.95 3.35
CA ALA A 518 -0.90 -4.35 2.61
C ALA A 518 0.26 -4.68 3.55
N GLN A 519 1.24 -5.45 3.07
CA GLN A 519 2.46 -5.71 3.82
C GLN A 519 3.30 -4.44 3.98
N PHE A 520 3.40 -3.65 2.91
CA PHE A 520 4.11 -2.37 2.86
C PHE A 520 3.17 -1.27 2.35
N GLY A 521 3.04 -0.17 3.09
CA GLY A 521 2.15 0.96 2.74
C GLY A 521 0.67 0.56 2.69
N SER A 522 0.03 0.38 3.85
CA SER A 522 -1.36 -0.11 3.93
C SER A 522 -2.37 0.82 3.26
N GLY A 523 -2.11 2.13 3.22
CA GLY A 523 -2.77 3.05 2.30
C GLY A 523 -1.96 3.18 1.00
N ILE A 524 -0.75 3.73 1.10
CA ILE A 524 0.05 4.15 -0.05
C ILE A 524 1.46 3.55 0.04
N TYR A 525 1.90 2.91 -1.03
CA TYR A 525 3.31 2.56 -1.23
C TYR A 525 3.86 3.39 -2.39
N SER A 526 5.03 3.99 -2.20
CA SER A 526 5.77 4.69 -3.25
C SER A 526 7.20 4.14 -3.31
N GLU A 527 7.62 3.72 -4.50
CA GLU A 527 8.97 3.18 -4.75
C GLU A 527 10.03 4.29 -4.76
N ASP A 528 9.66 5.45 -5.30
CA ASP A 528 10.33 6.74 -5.14
C ASP A 528 9.61 7.58 -4.05
N ASN A 529 10.00 8.83 -3.79
CA ASN A 529 9.14 9.73 -3.01
C ASN A 529 7.99 10.26 -3.86
N LEU A 530 6.76 10.05 -3.42
CA LEU A 530 5.57 10.64 -4.03
C LEU A 530 5.54 12.16 -3.75
N ASN A 531 5.43 13.01 -4.77
CA ASN A 531 5.13 14.41 -4.50
C ASN A 531 3.64 14.58 -4.17
N ARG A 532 3.36 15.27 -3.06
CA ARG A 532 2.05 15.34 -2.40
C ARG A 532 1.63 16.80 -2.23
N ASN A 533 1.11 17.42 -3.29
CA ASN A 533 0.38 18.69 -3.14
C ASN A 533 -1.05 18.37 -2.68
N VAL A 534 -1.20 18.15 -1.38
CA VAL A 534 -2.38 17.52 -0.77
C VAL A 534 -3.16 18.52 0.08
N LYS A 535 -4.48 18.58 -0.14
CA LYS A 535 -5.46 19.10 0.82
C LYS A 535 -6.53 18.05 1.03
N GLY A 536 -6.66 17.53 2.26
CA GLY A 536 -7.69 16.53 2.56
C GLY A 536 -7.50 15.19 1.82
N ILE A 537 -6.32 14.57 1.93
CA ILE A 537 -6.28 13.11 2.02
C ILE A 537 -6.53 12.75 3.48
N GLU A 538 -7.49 11.87 3.74
CA GLU A 538 -7.67 11.23 5.03
C GLU A 538 -7.26 9.76 4.94
N ILE A 539 -6.31 9.31 5.77
CA ILE A 539 -5.82 7.93 5.79
C ILE A 539 -6.16 7.34 7.17
N ILE A 540 -7.12 6.40 7.20
CA ILE A 540 -7.80 5.97 8.43
C ILE A 540 -7.89 4.43 8.51
N ASP A 541 -7.42 3.83 9.60
CA ASP A 541 -7.56 2.39 9.91
C ASP A 541 -7.00 1.39 8.87
N ASN A 542 -6.01 1.80 8.07
CA ASN A 542 -5.37 0.93 7.07
C ASN A 542 -4.32 0.00 7.71
N GLN A 543 -4.43 -1.31 7.49
CA GLN A 543 -3.69 -2.36 8.19
C GLN A 543 -2.38 -2.78 7.49
N GLY A 544 -1.24 -2.58 8.14
CA GLY A 544 0.09 -2.95 7.62
C GLY A 544 1.23 -2.47 8.54
N LEU A 545 2.47 -2.48 8.05
CA LEU A 545 3.63 -1.96 8.80
C LEU A 545 3.57 -0.43 9.00
N ASN A 546 3.16 0.28 7.95
CA ASN A 546 3.09 1.74 7.86
C ASN A 546 1.87 2.08 7.00
N GLN A 547 1.20 3.22 7.25
CA GLN A 547 0.13 3.68 6.37
C GLN A 547 0.68 4.21 5.05
N ILE A 548 1.85 4.85 5.10
CA ILE A 548 2.64 5.29 3.95
C ILE A 548 4.03 4.66 4.00
N GLU A 549 4.36 3.84 3.00
CA GLU A 549 5.75 3.44 2.75
C GLU A 549 6.29 4.30 1.60
N GLU A 550 7.37 5.03 1.86
CA GLU A 550 8.13 5.85 0.91
C GLU A 550 9.55 6.03 1.49
N HIS A 551 10.49 6.62 0.75
CA HIS A 551 11.82 6.87 1.31
C HIS A 551 11.76 7.88 2.48
N PRO A 552 12.50 7.64 3.58
CA PRO A 552 12.46 8.54 4.71
C PRO A 552 13.11 9.89 4.36
N GLN A 553 12.51 10.94 4.89
CA GLN A 553 12.85 12.34 4.58
C GLN A 553 13.54 13.04 5.76
N GLN A 554 13.45 12.50 6.99
CA GLN A 554 14.05 13.07 8.19
C GLN A 554 14.57 11.99 9.14
N LEU A 555 15.46 12.38 10.07
CA LEU A 555 15.90 11.55 11.20
C LEU A 555 15.38 12.12 12.51
N TYR A 556 14.69 11.31 13.30
CA TYR A 556 14.32 11.62 14.69
C TYR A 556 15.32 10.98 15.64
N LEU A 557 15.56 11.62 16.78
CA LEU A 557 16.53 11.17 17.77
C LEU A 557 15.84 10.77 19.08
N GLN A 558 16.19 9.59 19.58
CA GLN A 558 16.00 9.16 20.96
C GLN A 558 17.34 9.27 21.71
N ILE A 559 17.30 9.62 23.00
CA ILE A 559 18.47 9.64 23.91
C ILE A 559 18.16 8.94 25.25
N ILE A 560 16.90 9.00 25.67
CA ILE A 560 16.35 8.28 26.81
C ILE A 560 15.14 7.51 26.28
N LYS A 561 14.91 6.32 26.83
CA LYS A 561 13.74 5.51 26.50
C LYS A 561 12.45 6.35 26.55
N ASP A 562 11.56 6.11 25.59
CA ASP A 562 10.24 6.74 25.45
C ASP A 562 10.24 8.26 25.09
N GLN A 563 11.39 8.94 25.00
CA GLN A 563 11.48 10.33 24.52
C GLN A 563 12.05 10.44 23.09
N MET A 564 11.18 10.77 22.12
CA MET A 564 11.54 11.08 20.73
C MET A 564 11.66 12.59 20.52
N MET A 565 12.70 13.03 19.80
CA MET A 565 12.95 14.44 19.47
C MET A 565 12.95 14.66 17.95
N LYS A 566 12.11 15.60 17.51
CA LYS A 566 12.01 16.07 16.13
C LYS A 566 13.07 17.14 15.85
N PRO A 567 13.85 17.06 14.75
CA PRO A 567 14.73 18.14 14.33
C PRO A 567 13.93 19.28 13.67
N THR A 568 14.48 20.49 13.72
CA THR A 568 14.05 21.66 12.96
C THR A 568 15.02 21.91 11.82
N ILE A 569 14.53 22.35 10.66
CA ILE A 569 15.38 22.68 9.50
C ILE A 569 16.02 24.04 9.74
N ILE A 570 17.35 24.11 9.79
CA ILE A 570 18.09 25.36 10.05
C ILE A 570 18.71 25.97 8.80
N GLN A 571 19.02 25.15 7.79
CA GLN A 571 19.54 25.59 6.50
C GLN A 571 18.94 24.71 5.41
N ASN A 572 18.28 25.33 4.44
CA ASN A 572 17.85 24.67 3.20
C ASN A 572 18.50 25.40 2.01
N SER A 573 19.24 24.66 1.20
CA SER A 573 19.94 25.17 0.02
C SER A 573 19.86 24.13 -1.09
N LYS A 574 19.96 24.54 -2.37
CA LYS A 574 19.94 23.58 -3.50
C LYS A 574 20.96 22.44 -3.34
N ASN A 575 22.11 22.71 -2.69
CA ASN A 575 23.21 21.77 -2.56
C ASN A 575 23.11 20.84 -1.33
N GLY A 576 22.15 21.07 -0.42
CA GLY A 576 21.98 20.29 0.81
C GLY A 576 21.10 20.96 1.87
N GLN A 577 20.62 20.14 2.81
CA GLN A 577 19.74 20.58 3.91
C GLN A 577 20.35 20.16 5.25
N LYS A 578 20.58 21.13 6.14
CA LYS A 578 21.04 20.89 7.51
C LYS A 578 19.86 21.07 8.47
N SER A 579 19.66 20.07 9.33
CA SER A 579 18.60 20.07 10.34
C SER A 579 19.20 19.85 11.72
N GLN A 580 18.66 20.51 12.75
CA GLN A 580 19.21 20.55 14.10
C GLN A 580 18.08 20.40 15.13
N ILE A 581 18.35 19.77 16.27
CA ILE A 581 17.37 19.73 17.38
C ILE A 581 17.42 21.07 18.14
N ILE A 582 16.28 21.74 18.20
CA ILE A 582 16.07 23.02 18.87
C ILE A 582 15.13 22.77 20.06
N GLY A 583 15.40 23.43 21.19
CA GLY A 583 14.59 23.36 22.39
C GLY A 583 13.25 24.10 22.26
N LYS A 584 12.36 23.88 23.23
CA LYS A 584 11.02 24.52 23.25
C LYS A 584 11.09 26.05 23.27
N ASP A 585 12.17 26.61 23.79
CA ASP A 585 12.39 28.06 23.93
C ASP A 585 13.07 28.69 22.69
N GLY A 586 13.15 27.96 21.57
CA GLY A 586 13.79 28.41 20.33
C GLY A 586 15.33 28.44 20.36
N GLN A 587 15.94 28.19 21.52
CA GLN A 587 17.39 28.02 21.66
C GLN A 587 17.83 26.60 21.29
N ASN A 588 19.04 26.46 20.75
CA ASN A 588 19.61 25.16 20.41
C ASN A 588 19.77 24.27 21.66
N THR A 589 19.18 23.08 21.65
CA THR A 589 19.38 22.10 22.72
C THR A 589 20.80 21.55 22.68
N ILE A 590 21.60 21.86 23.71
CA ILE A 590 22.91 21.25 23.94
C ILE A 590 22.69 19.91 24.62
N ILE A 591 23.14 18.83 23.98
CA ILE A 591 23.05 17.47 24.50
C ILE A 591 24.32 17.18 25.32
N HIS A 592 24.14 16.75 26.56
CA HIS A 592 25.25 16.36 27.43
C HIS A 592 25.59 14.87 27.23
N ILE A 593 26.85 14.56 26.89
CA ILE A 593 27.29 13.22 26.46
C ILE A 593 28.51 12.77 27.28
N PRO A 594 28.58 11.50 27.76
CA PRO A 594 29.77 10.95 28.40
C PRO A 594 30.93 10.76 27.40
N THR A 595 32.16 10.80 27.89
CA THR A 595 33.38 10.61 27.08
C THR A 595 34.11 9.34 27.49
N GLY A 596 34.75 8.64 26.56
CA GLY A 596 35.57 7.43 26.81
C GLY A 596 34.83 6.16 27.25
N ILE A 597 33.51 6.25 27.47
CA ILE A 597 32.62 5.16 27.89
C ILE A 597 31.50 5.02 26.84
N SER A 598 30.96 3.82 26.64
CA SER A 598 29.79 3.63 25.75
C SER A 598 28.51 4.22 26.38
N LEU A 599 27.56 4.64 25.55
CA LEU A 599 26.31 5.22 26.05
C LEU A 599 25.46 4.16 26.82
N SER A 600 25.47 2.92 26.35
CA SER A 600 24.76 1.78 26.92
C SER A 600 25.28 1.34 28.29
N GLU A 601 26.58 1.49 28.54
CA GLU A 601 27.21 1.22 29.84
C GLU A 601 27.16 2.43 30.77
N TYR A 602 27.07 3.66 30.24
CA TYR A 602 27.08 4.87 31.04
C TYR A 602 25.89 4.94 32.00
N ARG A 603 26.21 5.03 33.29
CA ARG A 603 25.28 5.25 34.40
C ARG A 603 25.70 6.49 35.14
N LYS A 604 24.78 7.44 35.32
CA LYS A 604 25.07 8.67 36.08
C LYS A 604 25.08 8.38 37.58
N PHE A 605 26.13 8.79 38.28
CA PHE A 605 26.21 8.70 39.74
C PHE A 605 25.41 9.83 40.41
N GLU A 606 24.43 9.48 41.24
CA GLU A 606 23.61 10.41 41.98
C GLU A 606 24.22 10.64 43.36
N GLN A 607 25.08 11.65 43.50
CA GLN A 607 25.82 11.97 44.73
C GLN A 607 24.91 12.07 45.97
N GLU A 608 23.73 12.69 45.84
CA GLU A 608 22.74 12.83 46.92
C GLU A 608 22.18 11.49 47.42
N LYS A 609 22.10 10.49 46.53
CA LYS A 609 21.57 9.15 46.84
C LYS A 609 22.66 8.10 47.01
N ASN A 610 23.94 8.50 46.94
CA ASN A 610 25.13 7.66 47.04
C ASN A 610 24.99 6.36 46.22
N ARG A 611 24.61 6.46 44.95
CA ARG A 611 24.43 5.31 44.04
C ARG A 611 24.41 5.73 42.56
N TYR A 612 24.67 4.77 41.67
CA TYR A 612 24.39 4.92 40.25
C TYR A 612 22.88 4.90 39.95
N ASN A 613 22.44 5.71 38.99
CA ASN A 613 21.12 5.59 38.38
C ASN A 613 21.07 4.34 37.49
N TYR A 614 19.95 3.61 37.51
CA TYR A 614 19.74 2.38 36.74
C TYR A 614 19.34 2.64 35.28
N GLN A 615 18.95 3.87 34.93
CA GLN A 615 18.70 4.27 33.54
C GLN A 615 20.03 4.56 32.85
N THR A 616 20.36 3.74 31.84
CA THR A 616 21.48 3.99 30.93
C THR A 616 21.04 4.89 29.77
N MET A 617 22.00 5.52 29.10
CA MET A 617 21.73 6.39 27.95
C MET A 617 21.47 5.53 26.71
N GLN A 618 20.38 5.78 25.99
CA GLN A 618 19.97 4.98 24.82
C GLN A 618 19.77 5.90 23.61
N MET A 619 20.81 5.97 22.77
CA MET A 619 20.85 6.90 21.65
C MET A 619 20.53 6.19 20.35
N ARG A 620 19.39 6.53 19.73
CA ARG A 620 18.88 5.85 18.55
C ARG A 620 18.32 6.82 17.54
N LEU A 621 18.60 6.57 16.26
CA LEU A 621 18.05 7.33 15.15
C LEU A 621 16.95 6.53 14.47
N TYR A 622 15.79 7.16 14.32
CA TYR A 622 14.66 6.63 13.58
C TYR A 622 14.48 7.46 12.31
N ALA A 623 14.52 6.81 11.16
CA ALA A 623 14.23 7.46 9.89
C ALA A 623 12.72 7.52 9.67
N VAL A 624 12.19 8.68 9.29
CA VAL A 624 10.74 8.91 9.18
C VAL A 624 10.30 9.45 7.82
N ASN A 625 9.08 9.07 7.39
CA ASN A 625 8.45 9.50 6.14
C ASN A 625 7.85 10.92 6.24
N SER A 626 7.17 11.39 5.19
CA SER A 626 6.51 12.72 5.19
C SER A 626 5.42 12.88 6.25
N GLN A 627 4.78 11.78 6.68
CA GLN A 627 3.78 11.76 7.75
C GLN A 627 4.36 11.47 9.13
N LEU A 628 5.70 11.48 9.25
CA LEU A 628 6.44 11.29 10.50
C LEU A 628 6.31 9.87 11.08
N GLU A 629 5.83 8.89 10.31
CA GLU A 629 5.88 7.47 10.67
C GLU A 629 7.31 6.94 10.54
N ILE A 630 7.71 6.02 11.41
CA ILE A 630 9.02 5.35 11.36
C ILE A 630 9.05 4.39 10.17
N VAL A 631 9.98 4.59 9.23
CA VAL A 631 10.17 3.69 8.08
C VAL A 631 10.94 2.45 8.53
N ARG A 632 10.34 1.27 8.31
CA ARG A 632 10.83 0.01 8.90
C ARG A 632 11.74 -0.79 7.97
N ASN A 633 11.62 -0.60 6.64
CA ASN A 633 12.30 -1.42 5.64
C ASN A 633 13.55 -0.73 5.05
N LEU A 634 14.61 -0.55 5.85
CA LEU A 634 15.84 0.15 5.45
C LEU A 634 17.06 -0.78 5.40
N THR A 635 16.90 -1.94 4.76
CA THR A 635 17.97 -2.95 4.63
C THR A 635 19.23 -2.38 3.96
N ASN A 636 20.41 -2.81 4.41
CA ASN A 636 21.73 -2.38 3.92
C ASN A 636 22.03 -0.86 3.98
N THR A 637 21.20 -0.06 4.64
CA THR A 637 21.45 1.37 4.85
C THR A 637 22.33 1.63 6.07
N TYR A 638 23.03 2.79 6.08
CA TYR A 638 23.91 3.21 7.16
C TYR A 638 23.96 4.73 7.33
N CYS A 639 24.40 5.14 8.51
CA CYS A 639 24.75 6.51 8.87
C CYS A 639 26.26 6.66 9.05
N GLU A 640 26.84 7.66 8.39
CA GLU A 640 28.19 8.15 8.63
C GLU A 640 28.16 9.18 9.77
N LEU A 641 29.15 9.11 10.66
CA LEU A 641 29.27 9.91 11.86
C LEU A 641 30.55 10.75 11.81
N GLN A 642 30.42 12.04 12.11
CA GLN A 642 31.53 12.99 12.16
C GLN A 642 31.36 13.93 13.37
N ILE A 643 32.48 14.37 13.96
CA ILE A 643 32.48 15.31 15.08
C ILE A 643 33.47 16.44 14.82
N ASN A 644 32.97 17.68 14.92
CA ASN A 644 33.73 18.89 14.66
C ASN A 644 33.72 19.80 15.90
N ASN A 645 34.75 20.61 16.09
CA ASN A 645 34.71 21.72 17.04
C ASN A 645 34.01 22.93 16.39
N VAL A 646 33.06 23.57 17.07
CA VAL A 646 32.35 24.75 16.54
C VAL A 646 33.26 25.99 16.45
N ASN A 647 34.29 26.06 17.31
CA ASN A 647 35.05 27.29 17.58
C ASN A 647 36.54 27.24 17.19
N SER A 648 37.13 26.09 16.85
CA SER A 648 38.56 25.99 16.49
C SER A 648 38.79 25.89 14.98
N ARG A 649 39.80 26.62 14.49
CA ARG A 649 40.41 26.40 13.15
C ARG A 649 41.61 25.47 13.16
N LEU A 650 41.98 24.98 14.35
CA LEU A 650 43.05 24.01 14.56
C LEU A 650 42.46 22.61 14.63
N GLU A 651 43.13 21.67 13.99
CA GLU A 651 42.85 20.24 14.10
C GLU A 651 43.09 19.79 15.55
N GLN A 652 42.04 19.24 16.17
CA GLN A 652 42.12 18.56 17.46
C GLN A 652 41.84 17.09 17.22
N ASN A 653 42.43 16.21 18.04
CA ASN A 653 42.26 14.75 17.95
C ASN A 653 40.88 14.30 18.49
N LEU A 654 39.80 14.82 17.91
CA LEU A 654 38.44 14.38 18.17
C LEU A 654 38.19 13.07 17.42
N SER A 655 37.70 12.05 18.11
CA SER A 655 37.37 10.77 17.47
C SER A 655 36.17 10.07 18.08
N LEU A 656 35.67 9.06 17.36
CA LEU A 656 34.53 8.22 17.73
C LEU A 656 34.97 6.76 17.63
N SER A 657 34.44 5.87 18.47
CA SER A 657 34.73 4.43 18.34
C SER A 657 34.21 3.82 17.03
N LYS A 658 33.20 4.45 16.41
CA LYS A 658 32.55 4.00 15.18
C LYS A 658 32.20 5.21 14.31
N ASN A 659 32.76 5.28 13.10
CA ASN A 659 32.44 6.33 12.12
C ASN A 659 31.28 5.94 11.18
N LYS A 660 30.79 4.69 11.25
CA LYS A 660 29.61 4.20 10.51
C LYS A 660 28.75 3.29 11.38
N ILE A 661 27.43 3.39 11.24
CA ILE A 661 26.43 2.57 11.95
C ILE A 661 25.36 2.11 10.95
N TYR A 662 25.07 0.81 10.92
CA TYR A 662 24.08 0.21 10.03
C TYR A 662 22.67 0.18 10.66
N PHE A 663 21.64 0.10 9.81
CA PHE A 663 20.25 -0.03 10.27
C PHE A 663 19.97 -1.41 10.88
N ASN A 664 19.38 -1.44 12.07
CA ASN A 664 18.96 -2.67 12.72
C ASN A 664 17.46 -2.95 12.46
N GLN A 665 17.18 -4.01 11.70
CA GLN A 665 15.82 -4.44 11.35
C GLN A 665 14.98 -4.88 12.56
N SER A 666 15.60 -5.30 13.67
CA SER A 666 14.86 -5.74 14.88
C SER A 666 14.41 -4.58 15.78
N THR A 667 15.08 -3.42 15.69
CA THR A 667 14.74 -2.21 16.47
C THR A 667 14.23 -1.06 15.60
N PHE A 668 14.11 -1.26 14.29
CA PHE A 668 13.75 -0.28 13.26
C PHE A 668 14.50 1.06 13.38
N SER A 669 15.80 0.99 13.69
CA SER A 669 16.63 2.17 14.02
C SER A 669 18.11 1.94 13.70
N TYR A 670 18.86 3.03 13.52
CA TYR A 670 20.32 3.01 13.64
C TYR A 670 20.66 3.12 15.12
N ASN A 671 21.38 2.14 15.66
CA ASN A 671 21.66 2.07 17.09
C ASN A 671 23.03 2.69 17.43
N LEU A 672 23.04 3.74 18.27
CA LEU A 672 24.24 4.43 18.75
C LEU A 672 24.51 4.12 20.24
N ASP A 673 23.74 3.22 20.86
CA ASP A 673 23.94 2.74 22.24
C ASP A 673 25.41 2.38 22.52
N ASP A 674 26.11 1.75 21.58
CA ASP A 674 27.51 1.31 21.73
C ASP A 674 28.54 2.30 21.11
N LEU A 675 28.20 3.59 21.02
CA LEU A 675 29.10 4.65 20.56
C LEU A 675 29.91 5.22 21.72
N ILE A 676 31.20 5.48 21.50
CA ILE A 676 32.10 6.14 22.46
C ILE A 676 32.60 7.43 21.82
N PHE A 677 32.59 8.51 22.60
CA PHE A 677 33.07 9.82 22.20
C PHE A 677 34.42 10.11 22.87
N TYR A 678 35.47 10.37 22.08
CA TYR A 678 36.78 10.78 22.58
C TYR A 678 36.90 12.30 22.39
N ILE A 679 36.52 13.02 23.44
CA ILE A 679 36.42 14.49 23.51
C ILE A 679 37.05 14.93 24.84
N PRO A 680 37.82 16.03 24.91
CA PRO A 680 38.34 16.57 26.16
C PRO A 680 37.23 16.90 27.17
N SER A 681 37.21 16.16 28.29
CA SER A 681 36.12 16.14 29.28
C SER A 681 35.93 17.46 30.03
N ASP A 682 37.01 18.19 30.29
CA ASP A 682 36.99 19.52 30.90
C ASP A 682 36.74 20.66 29.90
N SER A 683 36.52 20.36 28.61
CA SER A 683 36.26 21.39 27.61
C SER A 683 34.93 22.09 27.84
N ASN A 684 35.01 23.39 28.10
CA ASN A 684 33.83 24.25 28.21
C ASN A 684 33.19 24.55 26.83
N GLN A 685 33.83 24.13 25.74
CA GLN A 685 33.40 24.36 24.35
C GLN A 685 32.16 23.52 23.99
N THR A 686 31.60 23.77 22.81
CA THR A 686 30.49 22.99 22.24
C THR A 686 30.99 22.37 20.94
N PHE A 687 30.65 21.10 20.74
CA PHE A 687 31.05 20.32 19.57
C PHE A 687 29.82 20.06 18.70
N GLU A 688 30.03 19.96 17.40
CA GLU A 688 28.99 19.64 16.42
C GLU A 688 29.14 18.19 15.98
N PHE A 689 28.21 17.35 16.42
CA PHE A 689 28.11 15.95 16.01
C PHE A 689 27.17 15.86 14.80
N ASN A 690 27.75 15.55 13.64
CA ASN A 690 27.08 15.52 12.35
C ASN A 690 26.84 14.08 11.90
N ILE A 691 25.62 13.84 11.43
CA ILE A 691 25.09 12.53 11.08
C ILE A 691 24.50 12.59 9.68
N LYS A 692 25.10 11.84 8.74
CA LYS A 692 24.64 11.73 7.35
C LYS A 692 24.30 10.28 7.03
N CYS A 693 23.05 9.98 6.70
CA CYS A 693 22.61 8.61 6.38
C CYS A 693 22.28 8.47 4.90
N ASN A 694 22.68 7.36 4.27
CA ASN A 694 22.42 7.09 2.85
C ASN A 694 20.96 6.71 2.54
N SER A 695 20.12 6.63 3.57
CA SER A 695 18.69 6.33 3.51
C SER A 695 17.81 7.57 3.34
N ILE A 696 18.32 8.78 3.60
CA ILE A 696 17.48 9.99 3.65
C ILE A 696 17.42 10.68 2.28
N TYR A 697 16.22 10.71 1.70
CA TYR A 697 15.94 11.34 0.41
C TYR A 697 14.93 12.46 0.61
N ILE A 698 15.35 13.72 0.46
CA ILE A 698 14.46 14.89 0.53
C ILE A 698 14.21 15.42 -0.88
N PRO A 699 12.96 15.47 -1.38
CA PRO A 699 12.66 15.94 -2.72
C PRO A 699 12.86 17.45 -2.84
N ILE A 700 13.54 17.86 -3.92
CA ILE A 700 13.67 19.27 -4.32
C ILE A 700 12.45 19.60 -5.18
N ILE A 701 11.43 20.20 -4.57
CA ILE A 701 10.19 20.57 -5.25
C ILE A 701 10.36 21.94 -5.92
N ASN A 702 10.01 22.04 -7.21
CA ASN A 702 9.93 23.33 -7.90
C ASN A 702 8.58 24.01 -7.62
N ASN A 703 8.63 25.14 -6.93
CA ASN A 703 7.48 25.92 -6.47
C ASN A 703 6.53 26.41 -7.59
N LYS A 704 6.92 26.38 -8.87
CA LYS A 704 6.03 26.72 -9.99
C LYS A 704 5.09 25.58 -10.34
N ASN A 705 5.65 24.41 -10.61
CA ASN A 705 4.96 23.26 -11.22
C ASN A 705 4.67 22.11 -10.26
N ASN A 706 5.19 22.17 -9.02
CA ASN A 706 5.16 21.10 -8.03
C ASN A 706 5.70 19.76 -8.57
N LEU A 707 6.79 19.79 -9.33
CA LEU A 707 7.54 18.59 -9.72
C LEU A 707 8.83 18.45 -8.89
N ILE A 708 9.30 17.22 -8.74
CA ILE A 708 10.60 16.90 -8.12
C ILE A 708 11.69 17.13 -9.17
N GLU A 709 12.53 18.15 -8.98
CA GLU A 709 13.71 18.40 -9.84
C GLU A 709 14.89 17.47 -9.49
N GLY A 710 14.87 16.85 -8.31
CA GLY A 710 15.90 15.95 -7.81
C GLY A 710 15.79 15.74 -6.30
N TYR A 711 16.87 15.25 -5.69
CA TYR A 711 16.92 14.96 -4.26
C TYR A 711 18.14 15.59 -3.58
N HIS A 712 17.99 16.08 -2.36
CA HIS A 712 19.14 16.56 -1.57
C HIS A 712 20.01 15.40 -1.09
N GLN A 713 21.10 15.11 -1.81
CA GLN A 713 22.11 14.08 -1.46
C GLN A 713 22.97 14.42 -0.22
N ASN A 714 22.75 15.59 0.39
CA ASN A 714 23.47 16.13 1.54
C ASN A 714 22.51 16.56 2.64
N TYR A 715 21.61 15.66 3.06
CA TYR A 715 20.95 15.81 4.35
C TYR A 715 21.95 15.54 5.48
N VAL A 716 22.00 16.45 6.46
CA VAL A 716 22.78 16.28 7.70
C VAL A 716 21.88 16.60 8.89
N LEU A 717 21.73 15.62 9.80
CA LEU A 717 21.27 15.89 11.16
C LEU A 717 22.48 16.33 11.98
N SER A 718 22.37 17.50 12.60
CA SER A 718 23.44 18.16 13.33
C SER A 718 23.03 18.34 14.78
N LEU A 719 23.87 17.89 15.70
CA LEU A 719 23.61 17.88 17.14
C LEU A 719 24.70 18.69 17.83
N LEU A 720 24.31 19.72 18.59
CA LEU A 720 25.26 20.41 19.47
C LEU A 720 25.41 19.61 20.75
N ILE A 721 26.64 19.19 21.03
CA ILE A 721 26.96 18.33 22.16
C ILE A 721 28.00 18.98 23.05
N LYS A 722 27.96 18.65 24.34
CA LYS A 722 28.97 19.05 25.32
C LYS A 722 29.38 17.84 26.16
N PRO A 723 30.69 17.60 26.39
CA PRO A 723 31.12 16.51 27.27
C PRO A 723 30.60 16.69 28.69
N ASN A 724 30.33 15.58 29.35
CA ASN A 724 30.22 15.53 30.80
C ASN A 724 31.62 15.58 31.42
N LYS A 725 31.76 16.28 32.55
CA LYS A 725 32.92 16.15 33.43
C LYS A 725 32.94 14.74 34.03
N CYS A 726 34.13 14.17 34.21
CA CYS A 726 34.29 12.85 34.81
C CYS A 726 33.68 12.80 36.22
N GLN A 727 32.76 11.86 36.42
CA GLN A 727 32.04 11.69 37.68
C GLN A 727 32.83 10.83 38.67
N MET A 728 32.24 10.53 39.84
CA MET A 728 32.82 9.52 40.75
C MET A 728 32.88 8.17 40.03
N GLY A 729 33.98 7.45 40.26
CA GLY A 729 34.34 6.22 39.55
C GLY A 729 35.03 6.42 38.21
N GLU A 730 35.26 7.67 37.80
CA GLU A 730 35.98 8.02 36.58
C GLU A 730 37.19 8.92 36.89
N TYR A 731 38.12 8.98 35.94
CA TYR A 731 39.27 9.88 35.95
C TYR A 731 39.68 10.30 34.52
N SER A 732 40.40 11.40 34.35
CA SER A 732 40.94 11.84 33.05
C SER A 732 42.45 12.10 33.13
N GLN A 733 43.21 11.61 32.16
CA GLN A 733 44.66 11.82 32.08
C GLN A 733 44.97 13.02 31.19
N SER A 734 45.91 13.88 31.60
CA SER A 734 46.31 15.11 30.89
C SER A 734 47.13 14.89 29.60
N ILE A 735 46.92 13.75 28.96
CA ILE A 735 47.51 13.32 27.67
C ILE A 735 46.39 12.88 26.72
N GLU A 736 45.28 12.37 27.25
CA GLU A 736 44.14 11.84 26.50
C GLU A 736 42.84 12.64 26.73
N ASP A 737 42.77 13.43 27.82
CA ASP A 737 41.71 14.37 28.22
C ASP A 737 40.27 13.85 28.36
N TYR A 738 39.93 12.65 27.88
CA TYR A 738 38.63 12.01 28.08
C TYR A 738 38.58 11.18 29.38
N CYS A 739 37.37 10.79 29.80
CA CYS A 739 37.15 10.02 31.03
C CYS A 739 37.37 8.51 30.84
N HIS A 740 38.10 7.87 31.75
CA HIS A 740 38.23 6.43 31.89
C HIS A 740 37.57 5.96 33.20
N GLN A 741 37.03 4.75 33.26
CA GLN A 741 36.52 4.16 34.50
C GLN A 741 37.64 3.51 35.34
N CYS A 742 37.51 3.56 36.67
CA CYS A 742 38.37 2.80 37.57
C CYS A 742 38.04 1.31 37.57
N ILE A 743 39.05 0.44 37.48
CA ILE A 743 38.86 -1.01 37.33
C ILE A 743 38.82 -1.68 38.71
N VAL A 744 37.62 -2.10 39.13
CA VAL A 744 37.37 -2.74 40.45
C VAL A 744 38.25 -3.99 40.65
N ASP A 745 38.41 -4.83 39.62
CA ASP A 745 39.25 -6.04 39.67
C ASP A 745 40.75 -5.75 39.86
N GLN A 746 41.19 -4.54 39.48
CA GLN A 746 42.55 -4.04 39.74
C GLN A 746 42.65 -3.28 41.07
N LYS A 747 41.63 -3.39 41.94
CA LYS A 747 41.50 -2.66 43.21
C LYS A 747 41.53 -1.13 43.03
N GLN A 748 40.91 -0.60 41.98
CA GLN A 748 40.86 0.84 41.70
C GLN A 748 39.47 1.44 41.92
N TYR A 749 39.42 2.63 42.52
CA TYR A 749 38.21 3.43 42.71
C TYR A 749 38.49 4.94 42.57
N SER A 750 37.46 5.76 42.45
CA SER A 750 37.57 7.23 42.51
C SER A 750 36.35 7.83 43.21
N VAL A 751 36.58 8.50 44.35
CA VAL A 751 35.53 9.29 45.04
C VAL A 751 35.59 10.79 44.71
N ILE A 752 36.54 11.22 43.87
CA ILE A 752 36.76 12.64 43.55
C ILE A 752 36.12 12.95 42.19
N LEU A 753 35.30 13.99 42.11
CA LEU A 753 34.77 14.51 40.84
C LEU A 753 35.91 15.18 40.05
N GLY A 754 36.10 14.79 38.79
CA GLY A 754 37.22 15.27 37.98
C GLY A 754 38.59 14.79 38.48
N ALA A 755 38.70 13.54 38.95
CA ALA A 755 39.98 12.96 39.33
C ALA A 755 40.94 12.85 38.13
N THR A 756 42.24 13.01 38.38
CA THR A 756 43.30 12.79 37.37
C THR A 756 43.87 11.36 37.37
N SER A 757 43.52 10.57 38.38
CA SER A 757 43.90 9.16 38.53
C SER A 757 42.96 8.43 39.50
N CYS A 758 42.84 7.11 39.35
CA CYS A 758 42.18 6.28 40.35
C CYS A 758 43.05 6.10 41.61
N GLN A 759 42.37 5.90 42.74
CA GLN A 759 42.95 5.50 44.02
C GLN A 759 42.96 3.97 44.12
N ILE A 760 43.99 3.43 44.76
CA ILE A 760 44.13 1.99 45.01
C ILE A 760 43.52 1.66 46.39
N VAL A 761 42.89 0.50 46.52
CA VAL A 761 42.32 0.02 47.80
C VAL A 761 43.41 -0.11 48.87
N ASP A 762 43.19 0.58 49.99
CA ASP A 762 43.91 0.32 51.24
C ASP A 762 43.26 -0.88 51.94
N ASP A 763 43.86 -2.06 51.77
CA ASP A 763 43.39 -3.32 52.34
C ASP A 763 43.33 -3.33 53.87
N GLN A 764 43.91 -2.35 54.59
CA GLN A 764 43.75 -2.23 56.05
C GLN A 764 42.45 -1.51 56.44
N LYS A 765 42.00 -0.54 55.63
CA LYS A 765 40.88 0.36 55.95
C LYS A 765 39.59 0.04 55.22
N ILE A 766 39.70 -0.48 54.01
CA ILE A 766 38.60 -0.81 53.11
C ILE A 766 38.39 -2.33 53.10
N GLN A 767 37.14 -2.77 52.96
CA GLN A 767 36.78 -4.18 52.76
C GLN A 767 36.35 -4.45 51.32
N GLU A 768 35.50 -3.59 50.75
CA GLU A 768 34.94 -3.73 49.40
C GLU A 768 34.87 -2.35 48.71
N ILE A 769 34.80 -2.33 47.38
CA ILE A 769 34.64 -1.12 46.58
C ILE A 769 33.67 -1.31 45.43
N THR A 770 33.10 -0.21 44.94
CA THR A 770 32.67 -0.06 43.55
C THR A 770 33.58 0.98 42.89
N GLN A 771 33.41 1.26 41.60
CA GLN A 771 34.16 2.32 40.92
C GLN A 771 34.08 3.65 41.71
N ALA A 772 32.88 4.04 42.14
CA ALA A 772 32.58 5.34 42.76
C ALA A 772 32.52 5.32 44.30
N GLN A 773 32.64 4.15 44.95
CA GLN A 773 32.27 3.98 46.35
C GLN A 773 33.22 3.05 47.10
N ILE A 774 33.35 3.27 48.40
CA ILE A 774 34.18 2.47 49.31
C ILE A 774 33.34 1.98 50.48
N TYR A 775 33.50 0.69 50.82
CA TYR A 775 32.96 0.07 52.02
C TYR A 775 34.05 0.00 53.08
N LEU A 776 33.91 0.78 54.15
CA LEU A 776 34.91 0.82 55.21
C LEU A 776 34.81 -0.40 56.13
N LYS A 777 35.96 -0.86 56.63
CA LYS A 777 36.01 -1.83 57.73
C LYS A 777 35.55 -1.17 59.04
N LYS A 778 35.06 -1.97 59.99
CA LYS A 778 34.79 -1.51 61.37
C LYS A 778 36.07 -0.89 61.95
N GLY A 779 35.92 0.22 62.68
CA GLY A 779 37.02 1.03 63.21
C GLY A 779 37.40 2.24 62.36
N TYR A 780 36.89 2.36 61.12
CA TYR A 780 37.23 3.45 60.20
C TYR A 780 36.05 4.35 59.85
N TRP A 781 36.35 5.61 59.54
CA TRP A 781 35.38 6.66 59.27
C TRP A 781 35.79 7.53 58.08
N ARG A 782 34.82 8.15 57.39
CA ARG A 782 35.05 9.14 56.33
C ARG A 782 34.00 10.25 56.38
N ARG A 783 34.44 11.50 56.16
CA ARG A 783 33.62 12.69 56.38
C ARG A 783 32.49 12.91 55.36
N LYS A 784 32.70 12.55 54.08
CA LYS A 784 31.76 12.80 52.96
C LYS A 784 31.94 11.75 51.86
N VAL A 785 30.96 11.65 50.95
CA VAL A 785 31.05 10.76 49.78
C VAL A 785 32.25 11.12 48.91
N THR A 786 32.54 12.42 48.77
CA THR A 786 33.66 12.99 48.00
C THR A 786 35.04 12.87 48.66
N ALA A 787 35.14 12.33 49.89
CA ALA A 787 36.36 12.39 50.69
C ALA A 787 37.21 11.11 50.49
N PRO A 788 38.44 11.21 49.95
CA PRO A 788 39.36 10.07 49.82
C PRO A 788 40.09 9.74 51.14
N THR A 789 40.09 10.67 52.09
CA THR A 789 40.68 10.50 53.42
C THR A 789 39.81 9.58 54.26
N ILE A 790 40.39 8.45 54.67
CA ILE A 790 39.79 7.48 55.58
C ILE A 790 40.56 7.52 56.89
N ASP A 791 39.88 7.93 57.94
CA ASP A 791 40.45 8.16 59.26
C ASP A 791 40.17 6.95 60.16
N LEU A 792 41.13 6.59 61.01
CA LEU A 792 40.92 5.60 62.07
C LEU A 792 40.20 6.26 63.25
N CYS A 793 39.20 5.59 63.83
CA CYS A 793 38.54 6.07 65.03
C CYS A 793 39.41 5.77 66.25
N LEU A 794 40.42 6.64 66.44
CA LEU A 794 41.56 6.46 67.34
C LEU A 794 41.17 6.16 68.79
N ASN A 795 40.14 6.85 69.30
CA ASN A 795 39.77 6.76 70.71
C ASN A 795 38.91 5.53 71.04
N ASN A 796 37.95 5.17 70.17
CA ASN A 796 37.20 3.91 70.28
C ASN A 796 36.78 3.40 68.90
N GLN A 797 37.45 2.32 68.44
CA GLN A 797 37.17 1.69 67.16
C GLN A 797 35.78 1.01 67.11
N GLN A 798 35.13 0.77 68.24
CA GLN A 798 33.80 0.15 68.24
C GLN A 798 32.71 1.11 67.76
N ASN A 799 32.85 2.41 68.07
CA ASN A 799 31.91 3.47 67.71
C ASN A 799 31.75 3.65 66.19
N CYS A 800 32.72 3.20 65.39
CA CYS A 800 32.71 3.30 63.93
C CYS A 800 32.39 1.93 63.31
N ILE A 801 31.13 1.74 62.89
CA ILE A 801 30.63 0.45 62.40
C ILE A 801 31.12 0.09 60.99
N GLY A 802 31.59 1.07 60.22
CA GLY A 802 32.03 0.89 58.83
C GLY A 802 30.88 0.84 57.82
N GLY A 803 31.15 0.34 56.61
CA GLY A 803 30.16 0.18 55.53
C GLY A 803 30.20 1.25 54.43
N TRP A 804 29.15 1.26 53.59
CA TRP A 804 28.99 2.19 52.44
C TRP A 804 28.64 3.64 52.82
N GLY A 805 28.31 3.91 54.09
CA GLY A 805 27.84 5.21 54.57
C GLY A 805 28.91 6.32 54.59
N VAL A 806 28.54 7.48 55.13
CA VAL A 806 29.44 8.63 55.37
C VAL A 806 29.07 9.36 56.68
N GLY A 807 30.04 10.02 57.32
CA GLY A 807 29.78 10.84 58.49
C GLY A 807 29.05 10.09 59.61
N ASN A 808 27.90 10.61 60.04
CA ASN A 808 27.08 10.00 61.09
C ASN A 808 26.58 8.59 60.73
N ASP A 809 26.40 8.23 59.44
CA ASP A 809 25.91 6.90 59.03
C ASP A 809 26.86 5.78 59.43
N LEU A 810 28.16 6.08 59.50
CA LEU A 810 29.23 5.13 59.84
C LEU A 810 29.41 4.95 61.35
N CYS A 811 28.60 5.65 62.15
CA CYS A 811 28.65 5.59 63.60
C CYS A 811 27.68 4.54 64.15
N GLN A 812 28.05 3.89 65.25
CA GLN A 812 27.15 3.08 66.07
C GLN A 812 25.95 3.94 66.54
N GLN A 813 24.79 3.32 66.74
CA GLN A 813 23.59 4.03 67.23
C GLN A 813 23.91 4.77 68.53
N GLY A 814 23.54 6.05 68.60
CA GLY A 814 23.87 6.94 69.72
C GLY A 814 25.15 7.76 69.58
N TYR A 815 25.92 7.54 68.52
CA TYR A 815 27.13 8.30 68.22
C TYR A 815 26.97 9.10 66.92
N ILE A 816 27.55 10.30 66.89
CA ILE A 816 27.57 11.29 65.80
C ILE A 816 28.94 11.99 65.74
N GLY A 817 29.13 12.85 64.74
CA GLY A 817 30.26 13.75 64.64
C GLY A 817 31.48 13.14 63.95
N ALA A 818 32.61 13.86 64.01
CA ALA A 818 33.89 13.35 63.51
C ALA A 818 34.35 12.14 64.35
N LEU A 819 34.81 11.09 63.67
CA LEU A 819 35.29 9.83 64.28
C LEU A 819 34.28 9.15 65.25
N CYS A 820 33.00 9.54 65.21
CA CYS A 820 31.95 9.03 66.09
C CYS A 820 32.25 9.27 67.60
N GLU A 821 32.83 10.44 67.91
CA GLU A 821 33.29 10.82 69.25
C GLU A 821 32.28 11.65 70.06
N GLN A 822 31.14 12.00 69.47
CA GLN A 822 30.08 12.81 70.10
C GLN A 822 28.82 11.97 70.28
N CYS A 823 28.11 12.16 71.40
CA CYS A 823 26.85 11.47 71.66
C CYS A 823 25.68 12.17 70.96
N ASP A 824 24.71 11.40 70.48
CA ASP A 824 23.51 11.91 69.79
C ASP A 824 22.48 12.47 70.77
N TYR A 825 22.86 13.56 71.45
CA TYR A 825 22.07 14.20 72.50
C TYR A 825 20.73 14.78 72.01
N TYR A 826 20.66 15.15 70.73
CA TYR A 826 19.47 15.72 70.11
C TYR A 826 18.69 14.72 69.23
N ASN A 827 19.09 13.45 69.21
CA ASN A 827 18.45 12.38 68.43
C ASN A 827 18.41 12.70 66.92
N GLU A 828 19.50 13.25 66.37
CA GLU A 828 19.64 13.57 64.94
C GLU A 828 19.46 12.34 64.04
N ARG A 829 19.75 11.13 64.57
CA ARG A 829 19.65 9.86 63.83
C ARG A 829 18.37 9.07 64.10
N GLY A 830 17.46 9.55 64.94
CA GLY A 830 16.21 8.86 65.27
C GLY A 830 16.35 7.62 66.17
N GLY A 831 17.51 7.38 66.77
CA GLY A 831 17.79 6.21 67.63
C GLY A 831 17.50 6.39 69.13
N GLY A 832 17.13 7.59 69.57
CA GLY A 832 17.01 8.00 70.98
C GLY A 832 17.91 9.20 71.32
N ASN A 833 17.73 9.81 72.49
CA ASN A 833 18.69 10.79 73.02
C ASN A 833 19.86 10.05 73.70
N TYR A 834 21.10 10.50 73.49
CA TYR A 834 22.28 9.90 74.09
C TYR A 834 23.18 10.93 74.78
N GLU A 835 23.63 10.61 75.98
CA GLU A 835 24.52 11.44 76.78
C GLU A 835 25.87 10.76 77.04
N ARG A 836 26.84 11.56 77.49
CA ARG A 836 28.22 11.12 77.67
C ARG A 836 28.40 10.46 79.03
N GLU A 837 28.45 9.13 79.04
CA GLU A 837 28.77 8.32 80.23
C GLU A 837 30.27 8.36 80.53
N GLY A 838 31.11 8.32 79.48
CA GLY A 838 32.56 8.23 79.61
C GLY A 838 33.35 9.00 78.54
N PHE A 839 34.67 8.80 78.52
CA PHE A 839 35.49 9.33 77.42
C PHE A 839 35.22 8.53 76.15
N PHE A 840 34.40 9.11 75.25
CA PHE A 840 33.99 8.51 73.97
C PHE A 840 33.03 7.32 74.11
N GLU A 841 32.29 7.29 75.22
CA GLU A 841 31.25 6.31 75.54
C GLU A 841 29.92 7.04 75.77
N CYS A 842 28.86 6.56 75.13
CA CYS A 842 27.56 7.23 75.06
C CYS A 842 26.43 6.29 75.51
N GLN A 843 25.74 6.68 76.57
CA GLN A 843 24.60 5.99 77.16
C GLN A 843 23.30 6.47 76.50
N ILE A 844 22.32 5.60 76.29
CA ILE A 844 20.92 6.03 76.05
C ILE A 844 20.49 6.82 77.28
N CYS A 845 20.08 8.07 77.12
CA CYS A 845 19.40 8.80 78.19
C CYS A 845 18.18 7.99 78.62
N GLN A 846 18.27 7.29 79.76
CA GLN A 846 17.14 6.55 80.28
C GLN A 846 16.04 7.58 80.56
N ASN A 847 14.79 7.26 80.19
CA ASN A 847 13.66 8.13 80.52
C ASN A 847 13.50 8.16 82.04
N ASP A 848 14.12 9.15 82.66
CA ASP A 848 14.03 9.40 84.10
C ASP A 848 12.68 10.06 84.41
N ASP A 849 11.61 9.31 84.11
CA ASP A 849 10.21 9.66 84.37
C ASP A 849 10.03 10.00 85.87
N LEU A 850 10.82 9.35 86.73
CA LEU A 850 10.97 9.66 88.15
C LEU A 850 11.34 11.13 88.41
N GLN A 851 12.31 11.66 87.67
CA GLN A 851 12.79 13.04 87.82
C GLN A 851 11.80 14.06 87.23
N GLN A 852 11.10 13.73 86.14
CA GLN A 852 9.99 14.57 85.65
C GLN A 852 8.82 14.59 86.64
N LEU A 853 8.48 13.44 87.24
CA LEU A 853 7.41 13.33 88.24
C LEU A 853 7.79 14.08 89.53
N PHE A 854 9.07 14.04 89.95
CA PHE A 854 9.58 14.83 91.08
C PHE A 854 9.48 16.34 90.82
N ASN A 855 9.91 16.81 89.64
CA ASN A 855 9.79 18.22 89.25
C ASN A 855 8.33 18.67 89.10
N PHE A 856 7.43 17.81 88.61
CA PHE A 856 5.99 18.08 88.56
C PHE A 856 5.40 18.24 89.97
N VAL A 857 5.74 17.35 90.91
CA VAL A 857 5.30 17.43 92.32
C VAL A 857 5.79 18.72 92.99
N ILE A 858 7.07 19.10 92.80
CA ILE A 858 7.61 20.37 93.30
C ILE A 858 6.87 21.56 92.70
N THR A 859 6.59 21.54 91.39
CA THR A 859 5.87 22.63 90.71
C THR A 859 4.45 22.79 91.25
N VAL A 860 3.71 21.69 91.42
CA VAL A 860 2.34 21.70 92.00
C VAL A 860 2.33 22.19 93.46
N LEU A 861 3.33 21.82 94.26
CA LEU A 861 3.49 22.31 95.64
C LEU A 861 3.78 23.81 95.66
N MET A 862 4.73 24.28 94.86
CA MET A 862 5.08 25.71 94.76
C MET A 862 3.90 26.56 94.27
N GLN A 863 3.13 26.05 93.29
CA GLN A 863 1.98 26.77 92.74
C GLN A 863 0.80 26.86 93.75
N LYS A 864 0.59 25.84 94.59
CA LYS A 864 -0.33 25.93 95.74
C LYS A 864 0.16 26.93 96.79
N CYS A 865 1.44 26.93 97.14
CA CYS A 865 2.01 27.91 98.06
C CYS A 865 1.89 29.36 97.54
N TYR A 866 1.97 29.57 96.23
CA TYR A 866 1.79 30.89 95.62
C TYR A 866 0.33 31.37 95.68
N GLN A 867 -0.64 30.50 95.35
CA GLN A 867 -2.06 30.86 95.41
C GLN A 867 -2.55 31.13 96.85
N PHE A 868 -1.96 30.49 97.87
CA PHE A 868 -2.32 30.76 99.28
C PHE A 868 -1.90 32.15 99.78
N LYS A 869 -1.08 32.90 99.02
CA LYS A 869 -0.51 34.20 99.44
C LYS A 869 -1.21 35.43 98.88
N ILE A 870 -2.28 35.26 98.08
CA ILE A 870 -2.94 36.35 97.31
C ILE A 870 -4.41 36.57 97.75
N CYS A 871 -4.87 35.93 98.83
CA CYS A 871 -6.22 36.10 99.39
C CYS A 871 -6.25 36.88 100.71
N MET A 872 -6.00 38.20 100.64
CA MET A 872 -6.27 39.17 101.71
C MET A 872 -6.75 40.50 101.07
N PRO A 873 -8.07 40.71 100.88
CA PRO A 873 -8.59 41.91 100.23
C PRO A 873 -8.97 43.01 101.25
N THR A 874 -8.60 44.27 100.96
CA THR A 874 -9.10 45.45 101.69
C THR A 874 -9.95 46.32 100.78
N SER A 875 -11.25 46.38 101.11
CA SER A 875 -12.20 47.50 100.89
C SER A 875 -12.26 48.26 99.55
N ASN A 876 -13.45 48.19 98.91
CA ASN A 876 -14.17 49.29 98.22
C ASN A 876 -13.58 49.80 96.87
N ASP A 877 -14.37 50.25 95.88
CA ASP A 877 -15.84 50.30 95.72
C ASP A 877 -16.26 50.40 94.22
N GLN A 878 -17.44 49.86 93.86
CA GLN A 878 -18.29 50.25 92.70
C GLN A 878 -17.72 50.06 91.24
N LEU A 879 -18.48 49.88 90.13
CA LEU A 879 -19.92 49.71 89.86
C LEU A 879 -20.16 48.99 88.49
N PHE A 880 -21.06 47.98 88.39
CA PHE A 880 -21.73 47.43 87.16
C PHE A 880 -20.85 46.99 85.93
N VAL A 881 -21.23 46.20 84.89
CA VAL A 881 -22.42 45.50 84.34
C VAL A 881 -21.87 44.41 83.35
N GLN A 882 -22.48 43.29 82.91
CA GLN A 882 -23.45 42.30 83.43
C GLN A 882 -23.49 41.04 82.51
N LYS A 883 -23.35 39.80 83.03
CA LYS A 883 -23.85 38.49 82.46
C LYS A 883 -23.28 38.01 81.10
N LYS A 884 -23.24 36.72 80.72
CA LYS A 884 -23.63 35.37 81.23
C LYS A 884 -22.67 34.36 80.52
N THR A 885 -22.00 33.35 81.07
CA THR A 885 -22.35 32.23 82.00
C THR A 885 -23.25 31.15 81.40
N LEU A 886 -22.70 29.96 81.08
CA LEU A 886 -23.18 28.57 81.36
C LEU A 886 -22.36 27.50 80.55
N ILE A 887 -22.39 26.18 80.85
CA ILE A 887 -21.86 25.46 82.04
C ILE A 887 -21.78 23.93 81.76
N TYR A 888 -20.63 23.28 82.07
CA TYR A 888 -20.43 21.80 82.20
C TYR A 888 -20.70 20.94 80.92
N SER A 889 -20.39 19.62 80.81
CA SER A 889 -19.96 18.60 81.79
C SER A 889 -18.98 17.54 81.22
N PHE A 890 -18.12 16.95 82.06
CA PHE A 890 -17.33 15.73 81.78
C PHE A 890 -18.17 14.44 81.78
N LYS A 891 -17.81 13.45 80.95
CA LYS A 891 -17.70 12.03 81.38
C LYS A 891 -16.89 11.16 80.40
N TYR A 892 -16.62 9.91 80.81
CA TYR A 892 -15.48 9.08 80.38
C TYR A 892 -15.88 7.60 80.36
N GLN A 893 -15.59 6.86 79.28
CA GLN A 893 -15.50 5.39 79.29
C GLN A 893 -14.82 4.84 78.02
N ALA A 894 -14.24 3.65 78.11
CA ALA A 894 -13.49 2.99 77.04
C ALA A 894 -13.84 1.49 76.95
N VAL A 895 -13.76 0.92 75.74
CA VAL A 895 -13.85 -0.52 75.46
C VAL A 895 -12.88 -0.86 74.31
N GLN A 896 -12.27 -2.04 74.33
CA GLN A 896 -11.33 -2.55 73.32
C GLN A 896 -12.02 -3.48 72.31
N SER A 897 -11.55 -3.53 71.06
CA SER A 897 -11.61 -4.76 70.22
C SER A 897 -10.64 -4.73 69.02
N THR A 898 -9.52 -5.44 69.18
CA THR A 898 -8.74 -6.22 68.18
C THR A 898 -8.91 -6.01 66.67
N PHE A 899 -7.79 -5.68 66.01
CA PHE A 899 -7.21 -6.32 64.82
C PHE A 899 -8.10 -6.91 63.70
N SER A 900 -7.88 -6.44 62.47
CA SER A 900 -7.31 -7.29 61.40
C SER A 900 -6.67 -6.43 60.29
N ILE A 901 -5.71 -6.98 59.53
CA ILE A 901 -4.98 -6.29 58.46
C ILE A 901 -5.34 -6.92 57.11
N LYS A 902 -5.56 -6.07 56.09
CA LYS A 902 -5.26 -6.42 54.69
C LYS A 902 -4.93 -5.17 53.88
N PHE A 903 -3.75 -5.16 53.26
CA PHE A 903 -3.37 -4.16 52.26
C PHE A 903 -4.15 -4.38 50.97
N PHE A 904 -4.42 -3.30 50.24
CA PHE A 904 -4.30 -3.32 48.78
C PHE A 904 -3.73 -1.99 48.25
N GLN A 905 -3.19 -2.04 47.03
CA GLN A 905 -2.29 -1.03 46.45
C GLN A 905 -2.99 0.11 45.70
N VAL A 906 -2.29 1.26 45.66
CA VAL A 906 -2.11 2.19 44.53
C VAL A 906 -3.36 2.77 43.83
N GLY A 907 -3.42 4.10 43.72
CA GLY A 907 -4.46 4.76 42.93
C GLY A 907 -4.41 6.30 42.83
N ARG A 908 -3.22 6.93 42.79
CA ARG A 908 -3.15 8.36 42.46
C ARG A 908 -3.43 8.58 40.97
N SER A 909 -4.49 9.31 40.65
CA SER A 909 -4.51 10.20 39.47
C SER A 909 -4.34 11.63 39.95
N THR A 910 -3.51 12.41 39.25
CA THR A 910 -3.20 13.80 39.60
C THR A 910 -4.09 14.78 38.84
N TYR A 911 -4.41 15.90 39.47
CA TYR A 911 -4.99 17.06 38.79
C TYR A 911 -4.09 17.56 37.65
N GLY A 912 -4.72 18.15 36.63
CA GLY A 912 -4.02 19.04 35.71
C GLY A 912 -3.58 20.33 36.43
N LEU A 913 -2.43 20.86 36.04
CA LEU A 913 -1.94 22.16 36.46
C LEU A 913 -2.30 23.22 35.42
N ASP A 914 -2.58 24.44 35.88
CA ASP A 914 -2.60 25.63 35.03
C ASP A 914 -1.72 26.75 35.62
N HIS A 915 -1.60 27.84 34.88
CA HIS A 915 -0.41 28.66 34.69
C HIS A 915 0.15 29.57 35.81
N LYS A 916 1.49 29.61 35.83
CA LYS A 916 2.40 30.81 35.79
C LYS A 916 2.73 31.64 37.05
N ASN A 917 4.04 31.67 37.31
CA ASN A 917 4.94 32.83 37.50
C ASN A 917 4.68 33.87 38.62
N TYR A 918 5.67 34.01 39.51
CA TYR A 918 6.51 35.23 39.59
C TYR A 918 7.90 34.87 40.18
N ILE A 919 8.90 35.76 40.04
CA ILE A 919 10.31 35.54 40.42
C ILE A 919 10.89 36.84 41.02
N VAL A 920 11.98 36.73 41.81
CA VAL A 920 13.04 37.73 42.10
C VAL A 920 13.08 38.36 43.53
N LEU A 921 14.19 38.06 44.24
CA LEU A 921 14.89 38.77 45.33
C LEU A 921 14.12 39.33 46.57
N PHE A 922 14.53 38.92 47.77
CA PHE A 922 15.68 39.54 48.47
C PHE A 922 16.25 38.62 49.58
N SER A 923 17.35 39.02 50.23
CA SER A 923 18.13 38.21 51.17
C SER A 923 18.16 38.75 52.61
N ASN A 924 18.42 37.85 53.56
CA ASN A 924 18.93 38.06 54.92
C ASN A 924 18.21 39.06 55.86
N TYR A 925 17.54 38.54 56.89
CA TYR A 925 17.86 38.89 58.28
C TYR A 925 17.58 37.71 59.22
N GLN A 926 18.07 37.77 60.47
CA GLN A 926 18.19 36.60 61.36
C GLN A 926 17.02 36.39 62.34
N LEU A 927 16.95 35.14 62.81
CA LEU A 927 16.73 34.72 64.21
C LEU A 927 15.30 34.54 64.78
N TYR A 928 15.22 33.52 65.64
CA TYR A 928 14.28 33.25 66.74
C TYR A 928 12.94 32.51 66.52
N ILE A 929 12.69 31.61 67.50
CA ILE A 929 11.47 30.89 67.90
C ILE A 929 11.10 29.60 67.09
N ARG A 930 11.62 28.49 67.64
CA ARG A 930 10.93 27.24 68.08
C ARG A 930 9.84 26.64 67.16
N ILE A 931 9.94 25.36 66.75
CA ILE A 931 9.91 24.14 67.59
C ILE A 931 8.62 24.00 68.41
N ILE A 932 7.64 23.27 67.85
CA ILE A 932 6.88 22.16 68.46
C ILE A 932 5.92 21.65 67.37
N PHE A 933 6.17 20.45 66.83
CA PHE A 933 5.15 19.47 66.40
C PHE A 933 5.79 18.15 65.93
N CYS A 934 6.54 17.51 66.83
CA CYS A 934 6.92 16.09 66.73
C CYS A 934 6.71 15.41 68.09
N ILE A 935 5.45 15.06 68.39
CA ILE A 935 5.12 13.91 69.23
C ILE A 935 3.97 13.18 68.52
N PHE A 936 4.33 12.36 67.54
CA PHE A 936 3.58 11.22 67.02
C PHE A 936 4.53 10.34 66.19
#